data_AF-A0A7C6JYB0-F1
#
_entry.id   AF-A0A7C6JYB0-F1
#
_cell.length_a   1.000
_cell.length_b   1.000
_cell.length_c   1.000
_cell.angle_alpha   90.00
_cell.angle_beta   90.00
_cell.angle_gamma   90.00
#
_symmetry.space_group_name_H-M   'P 1'
#
loop_
_entity.id
_entity.type
_entity.pdbx_description
1 polymer ?
#
loop_
_entity_poly.entity_id
_entity_poly.type
_entity_poly.pdbx_seq_one_letter_code
_entity_poly.pdbx_strand_id
1 'polypeptide(L)'
;MRNMGNILCNPPEKYRCLPFWSWNDKLEPCELKEQIRMMKDAGIGGFFMHARGGLQTPYMSDEWMAAIDVCVEEAQKYGMEPWLYDEEGWPSGFAGGEVTKLGDKYHTRWLECIKCPAADIAWDQSVLGVYSGKFEFLGRDKNTVLGNGVEEEVYVVVHKSNPYYVDVLNADVIRKFIELTHEKYKNIFGEKIGSLIPGFFTDEPQYSKMVIPYSYLLPEYFEKENGYDLIPKLISVFAEAPGYQRIRHDFWKTVSHMFTEGFCKTIYEWCNENHCKLTGHLMREDSLLLQMHATAGVMPSYEYMHMPGIDWLRRRISSPLTPKQAGSAAAQMGKKFVISEMFAMAGWDCSPRELKWIAQWQYVNGVNKMCQHLEAYSIRGIRKRDFPPSLFYQQPWWEEYKLFNDYFARLGVLLSEGRDMTEVLLLHPMHSAWILYDARNNEEIKRFGDKFERLSQTLSDLHILHHYGDETLLGKYGSTAGKQFCVGSCRYNVVLIPDMIYMEGKTIELLMEYARSGGKIHALGEFPELTDNNCQDKLNELRKLVPYLSPAGLKAMIDPSLEFTVSVTENNEEIEGLHCCRRQLEDKTILYFTNLNQDRVCNSLIRVSGDWNVQEYDLLNNSYSDIELNLCSNGITEFKAWFGEMDSKVYILVPRAADEENEYSKQTKKDDSILLESGGRFELVNSSLNAMTLDYCGYRIENEEWKPKTNTIKLMDILLAKRENVNLELRFNFEILADPKVFKEFYLVSEQKEKISAQINGQSVEFNQKGWWLDKGFAKYDIHSYLKQGNNEIILKVFFEQPQKVYDVLFGENVLETEKNKLTFNTEIESIYLLGDFGVYNHDSFSYSWRKEIIANDNFYLDQKPDYLYGDDFTTQGFCFFSGKLEMKQEVILHEYDDSQGVQIKSVEGKRVIYKFKRPNAAVAKLFINDHLVTTIFWQVCECDITDYVRFGVNEIRWELYSSNRNLLGPHHHTDGELYAVWPADFTETPSPFKEDKRNVWSDAYHFVKFGM
;
A
#
# COMPACT_ATOMS: atom_id res chain seq x y z
N MET A 1 17.25 -31.01 -0.01
CA MET A 1 17.62 -30.31 1.25
C MET A 1 18.59 -29.14 1.06
N ARG A 2 19.80 -29.30 0.48
CA ARG A 2 20.83 -28.24 0.48
C ARG A 2 20.47 -26.93 -0.25
N ASN A 3 19.61 -26.94 -1.27
CA ASN A 3 19.34 -25.73 -2.06
C ASN A 3 18.33 -24.77 -1.38
N MET A 4 17.17 -25.27 -0.92
CA MET A 4 16.14 -24.41 -0.29
C MET A 4 16.58 -23.84 1.06
N GLY A 5 17.22 -24.64 1.92
CA GLY A 5 17.75 -24.15 3.20
C GLY A 5 18.78 -23.02 3.00
N ASN A 6 19.67 -23.15 2.01
CA ASN A 6 20.62 -22.10 1.67
C ASN A 6 19.95 -20.84 1.10
N ILE A 7 18.95 -21.00 0.22
CA ILE A 7 18.17 -19.88 -0.32
C ILE A 7 17.43 -19.14 0.79
N LEU A 8 16.85 -19.84 1.77
CA LEU A 8 16.12 -19.21 2.86
C LEU A 8 17.03 -18.53 3.91
N CYS A 9 18.25 -19.04 4.12
CA CYS A 9 19.23 -18.39 4.98
C CYS A 9 19.65 -17.02 4.43
N ASN A 10 19.86 -16.93 3.12
CA ASN A 10 20.16 -15.68 2.43
C ASN A 10 19.35 -15.57 1.12
N PRO A 11 18.10 -15.06 1.18
CA PRO A 11 17.26 -14.92 0.00
C PRO A 11 17.97 -14.11 -1.10
N PRO A 12 18.04 -14.64 -2.34
CA PRO A 12 18.55 -13.89 -3.47
C PRO A 12 17.76 -12.60 -3.71
N GLU A 13 18.43 -11.58 -4.26
CA GLU A 13 17.85 -10.24 -4.47
C GLU A 13 16.50 -10.23 -5.19
N LYS A 14 16.33 -11.12 -6.18
CA LYS A 14 15.06 -11.23 -6.93
C LYS A 14 13.82 -11.57 -6.09
N TYR A 15 13.97 -12.14 -4.88
CA TYR A 15 12.85 -12.41 -3.95
C TYR A 15 12.70 -11.33 -2.88
N ARG A 16 13.66 -10.43 -2.77
CA ARG A 16 13.57 -9.29 -1.86
C ARG A 16 12.66 -8.22 -2.47
N CYS A 17 12.23 -7.29 -1.62
CA CYS A 17 11.34 -6.22 -2.04
C CYS A 17 11.99 -5.29 -3.07
N LEU A 18 11.12 -4.62 -3.85
CA LEU A 18 11.47 -3.61 -4.85
C LEU A 18 10.62 -2.37 -4.57
N PRO A 19 11.06 -1.47 -3.70
CA PRO A 19 10.22 -0.38 -3.28
C PRO A 19 10.38 0.84 -4.19
N PHE A 20 9.48 1.82 -4.03
CA PHE A 20 9.56 3.07 -4.75
C PHE A 20 10.61 3.98 -4.13
N TRP A 21 11.73 4.15 -4.82
CA TRP A 21 12.71 5.16 -4.45
C TRP A 21 12.34 6.49 -5.09
N SER A 22 11.68 7.34 -4.30
CA SER A 22 11.13 8.61 -4.76
C SER A 22 12.24 9.64 -4.99
N TRP A 23 12.57 9.83 -6.25
CA TRP A 23 13.44 10.90 -6.73
C TRP A 23 12.64 12.20 -6.75
N ASN A 24 12.76 12.93 -5.66
CA ASN A 24 11.97 14.11 -5.36
C ASN A 24 12.85 15.32 -5.06
N ASP A 25 14.11 15.37 -5.49
CA ASP A 25 14.99 16.50 -5.21
C ASP A 25 16.06 16.68 -6.31
N LYS A 26 17.08 17.53 -6.09
CA LYS A 26 18.30 17.52 -6.90
C LYS A 26 19.06 16.23 -6.62
N LEU A 27 19.30 15.46 -7.68
CA LEU A 27 19.87 14.13 -7.61
C LEU A 27 21.38 14.21 -7.67
N GLU A 28 22.04 13.92 -6.55
CA GLU A 28 23.49 14.03 -6.43
C GLU A 28 24.13 12.64 -6.51
N PRO A 29 25.07 12.39 -7.45
CA PRO A 29 25.65 11.06 -7.68
C PRO A 29 26.22 10.36 -6.43
N CYS A 30 26.86 11.11 -5.54
CA CYS A 30 27.40 10.56 -4.29
C CYS A 30 26.29 10.13 -3.32
N GLU A 31 25.19 10.87 -3.29
CA GLU A 31 24.04 10.56 -2.45
C GLU A 31 23.27 9.36 -2.98
N LEU A 32 23.04 9.30 -4.30
CA LEU A 32 22.41 8.16 -4.96
C LEU A 32 23.15 6.85 -4.61
N LYS A 33 24.49 6.84 -4.73
CA LYS A 33 25.30 5.66 -4.41
C LYS A 33 25.21 5.26 -2.94
N GLU A 34 25.19 6.23 -2.04
CA GLU A 34 25.10 5.97 -0.61
C GLU A 34 23.72 5.41 -0.23
N GLN A 35 22.65 5.98 -0.77
CA GLN A 35 21.29 5.51 -0.55
C GLN A 35 21.09 4.07 -1.07
N ILE A 36 21.71 3.71 -2.20
CA ILE A 36 21.72 2.33 -2.71
C ILE A 36 22.40 1.36 -1.73
N ARG A 37 23.52 1.76 -1.12
CA ARG A 37 24.21 0.94 -0.10
C ARG A 37 23.37 0.78 1.15
N MET A 38 22.73 1.86 1.61
CA MET A 38 21.81 1.81 2.74
C MET A 38 20.67 0.83 2.47
N MET A 39 20.04 0.89 1.29
CA MET A 39 19.00 -0.07 0.88
C MET A 39 19.53 -1.51 0.88
N LYS A 40 20.74 -1.73 0.35
CA LYS A 40 21.38 -3.04 0.35
C LYS A 40 21.55 -3.60 1.76
N ASP A 41 22.07 -2.79 2.68
CA ASP A 41 22.32 -3.19 4.07
C ASP A 41 21.01 -3.48 4.82
N ALA A 42 19.93 -2.78 4.48
CA ALA A 42 18.58 -3.04 4.97
C ALA A 42 17.88 -4.25 4.29
N GLY A 43 18.56 -5.01 3.45
CA GLY A 43 18.02 -6.23 2.84
C GLY A 43 17.02 -6.00 1.70
N ILE A 44 17.07 -4.84 1.04
CA ILE A 44 16.29 -4.51 -0.15
C ILE A 44 16.98 -5.07 -1.40
N GLY A 45 16.21 -5.62 -2.36
CA GLY A 45 16.74 -6.33 -3.53
C GLY A 45 16.93 -5.50 -4.79
N GLY A 46 16.40 -4.29 -4.81
CA GLY A 46 16.33 -3.42 -5.98
C GLY A 46 15.39 -2.28 -5.68
N PHE A 47 15.06 -1.46 -6.66
CA PHE A 47 14.23 -0.27 -6.47
C PHE A 47 13.67 0.23 -7.80
N PHE A 48 12.56 0.95 -7.75
CA PHE A 48 12.02 1.72 -8.86
C PHE A 48 12.47 3.18 -8.73
N MET A 49 13.19 3.71 -9.73
CA MET A 49 13.65 5.11 -9.74
C MET A 49 12.47 6.05 -10.07
N HIS A 50 11.65 6.32 -9.06
CA HIS A 50 10.32 6.93 -9.17
C HIS A 50 10.41 8.45 -9.20
N ALA A 51 10.15 9.07 -10.35
CA ALA A 51 10.06 10.53 -10.47
C ALA A 51 8.84 11.06 -9.71
N ARG A 52 9.07 11.94 -8.72
CA ARG A 52 8.01 12.39 -7.81
C ARG A 52 8.06 13.90 -7.58
N GLY A 53 6.95 14.47 -7.11
CA GLY A 53 6.84 15.90 -6.78
C GLY A 53 8.01 16.39 -5.92
N GLY A 54 8.56 17.54 -6.29
CA GLY A 54 9.77 18.10 -5.70
C GLY A 54 11.06 17.85 -6.49
N LEU A 55 11.02 17.01 -7.53
CA LEU A 55 12.17 16.72 -8.39
C LEU A 55 12.73 18.00 -9.03
N GLN A 56 14.01 18.29 -8.76
CA GLN A 56 14.73 19.45 -9.33
C GLN A 56 15.59 19.06 -10.54
N THR A 57 15.93 17.78 -10.67
CA THR A 57 16.64 17.25 -11.85
C THR A 57 15.64 17.07 -12.99
N PRO A 58 15.73 17.79 -14.12
CA PRO A 58 14.67 17.75 -15.12
C PRO A 58 14.46 16.35 -15.70
N TYR A 59 13.22 15.86 -15.69
CA TYR A 59 12.86 14.54 -16.21
C TYR A 59 13.31 14.37 -17.66
N MET A 60 13.81 13.18 -18.00
CA MET A 60 14.34 12.83 -19.32
C MET A 60 15.51 13.70 -19.83
N SER A 61 16.12 14.56 -19.01
CA SER A 61 17.33 15.31 -19.39
C SER A 61 18.60 14.45 -19.39
N ASP A 62 19.72 15.00 -19.89
CA ASP A 62 21.02 14.32 -19.80
C ASP A 62 21.45 14.11 -18.34
N GLU A 63 21.11 15.03 -17.43
CA GLU A 63 21.37 14.89 -15.99
C GLU A 63 20.56 13.73 -15.39
N TRP A 64 19.30 13.57 -15.78
CA TRP A 64 18.45 12.45 -15.39
C TRP A 64 19.03 11.10 -15.84
N MET A 65 19.49 11.04 -17.09
CA MET A 65 20.10 9.83 -17.66
C MET A 65 21.43 9.50 -16.98
N ALA A 66 22.24 10.50 -16.64
CA ALA A 66 23.47 10.32 -15.88
C ALA A 66 23.19 9.80 -14.44
N ALA A 67 22.14 10.29 -13.79
CA ALA A 67 21.72 9.79 -12.48
C ALA A 67 21.32 8.31 -12.54
N ILE A 68 20.56 7.90 -13.57
CA ILE A 68 20.21 6.49 -13.79
C ILE A 68 21.47 5.64 -14.02
N ASP A 69 22.39 6.08 -14.88
CA ASP A 69 23.62 5.33 -15.16
C ASP A 69 24.44 5.07 -13.90
N VAL A 70 24.57 6.10 -13.05
CA VAL A 70 25.20 6.00 -11.72
C VAL A 70 24.52 4.94 -10.85
N CYS A 71 23.19 4.91 -10.85
CA CYS A 71 22.42 3.95 -10.05
C CYS A 71 22.55 2.53 -10.57
N VAL A 72 22.54 2.34 -11.89
CA VAL A 72 22.72 1.04 -12.54
C VAL A 72 24.12 0.48 -12.24
N GLU A 73 25.16 1.31 -12.35
CA GLU A 73 26.54 0.90 -12.02
C GLU A 73 26.70 0.52 -10.54
N GLU A 74 26.09 1.26 -9.62
CA GLU A 74 26.19 0.96 -8.19
C GLU A 74 25.37 -0.28 -7.82
N ALA A 75 24.14 -0.42 -8.35
CA ALA A 75 23.29 -1.59 -8.13
C ALA A 75 23.95 -2.89 -8.61
N GLN A 76 24.65 -2.84 -9.76
CA GLN A 76 25.37 -3.98 -10.32
C GLN A 76 26.42 -4.55 -9.33
N LYS A 77 27.09 -3.71 -8.53
CA LYS A 77 28.10 -4.16 -7.55
C LYS A 77 27.50 -5.05 -6.47
N TYR A 78 26.22 -4.89 -6.18
CA TYR A 78 25.50 -5.60 -5.11
C TYR A 78 24.48 -6.62 -5.64
N GLY A 79 24.36 -6.75 -6.97
CA GLY A 79 23.37 -7.61 -7.62
C GLY A 79 21.92 -7.14 -7.46
N MET A 80 21.72 -5.86 -7.13
CA MET A 80 20.39 -5.27 -6.98
C MET A 80 19.72 -5.02 -8.34
N GLU A 81 18.40 -4.94 -8.35
CA GLU A 81 17.58 -4.70 -9.55
C GLU A 81 17.19 -3.21 -9.69
N PRO A 82 17.87 -2.39 -10.53
CA PRO A 82 17.50 -0.99 -10.79
C PRO A 82 16.42 -0.91 -11.88
N TRP A 83 15.16 -0.74 -11.48
CA TRP A 83 14.03 -0.65 -12.40
C TRP A 83 13.76 0.81 -12.80
N LEU A 84 13.37 0.99 -14.06
CA LEU A 84 12.93 2.29 -14.57
C LEU A 84 11.47 2.51 -14.21
N TYR A 85 11.13 3.76 -13.88
CA TYR A 85 9.77 4.24 -13.78
C TYR A 85 9.45 5.00 -15.09
N ASP A 86 8.28 4.75 -15.68
CA ASP A 86 8.00 5.16 -17.07
C ASP A 86 7.43 6.59 -17.21
N GLU A 87 7.20 7.30 -16.10
CA GLU A 87 6.50 8.59 -16.07
C GLU A 87 7.16 9.65 -15.16
N GLU A 88 6.77 10.92 -15.29
CA GLU A 88 7.02 11.98 -14.32
C GLU A 88 5.77 12.22 -13.46
N GLY A 89 5.73 11.67 -12.25
CA GLY A 89 4.51 11.54 -11.46
C GLY A 89 3.64 10.38 -11.95
N TRP A 90 2.33 10.48 -11.76
CA TRP A 90 1.35 9.46 -12.14
C TRP A 90 0.03 10.13 -12.55
N PRO A 91 -0.84 9.45 -13.32
CA PRO A 91 -0.73 8.11 -13.96
C PRO A 91 0.14 8.02 -15.23
N SER A 92 0.65 6.85 -15.59
CA SER A 92 1.48 6.63 -16.79
C SER A 92 0.78 6.92 -18.12
N GLY A 93 1.55 7.42 -19.10
CA GLY A 93 1.15 7.50 -20.52
C GLY A 93 1.36 8.87 -21.17
N PHE A 94 1.74 9.90 -20.40
CA PHE A 94 1.79 11.29 -20.87
C PHE A 94 3.21 11.87 -20.97
N ALA A 95 4.24 11.16 -20.50
CA ALA A 95 5.67 11.49 -20.58
C ALA A 95 6.00 12.91 -20.09
N GLY A 96 5.61 13.26 -18.86
CA GLY A 96 5.80 14.59 -18.29
C GLY A 96 4.99 15.68 -19.00
N GLY A 97 4.01 15.29 -19.83
CA GLY A 97 3.16 16.18 -20.63
C GLY A 97 3.62 16.35 -22.08
N GLU A 98 4.69 15.68 -22.51
CA GLU A 98 5.16 15.77 -23.90
C GLU A 98 4.20 15.12 -24.90
N VAL A 99 3.47 14.07 -24.50
CA VAL A 99 2.46 13.44 -25.37
C VAL A 99 1.26 14.37 -25.56
N THR A 100 0.74 14.96 -24.48
CA THR A 100 -0.45 15.82 -24.55
C THR A 100 -0.20 17.12 -25.31
N LYS A 101 1.04 17.63 -25.32
CA LYS A 101 1.46 18.78 -26.14
C LYS A 101 1.32 18.56 -27.66
N LEU A 102 1.23 17.31 -28.12
CA LEU A 102 1.09 16.99 -29.55
C LEU A 102 -0.30 17.32 -30.12
N GLY A 103 -1.27 17.64 -29.26
CA GLY A 103 -2.55 18.22 -29.64
C GLY A 103 -3.77 17.35 -29.30
N ASP A 104 -4.93 17.83 -29.72
CA ASP A 104 -6.26 17.34 -29.32
C ASP A 104 -6.47 15.83 -29.54
N LYS A 105 -5.88 15.22 -30.58
CA LYS A 105 -5.95 13.76 -30.83
C LYS A 105 -5.47 12.94 -29.62
N TYR A 106 -4.50 13.46 -28.85
CA TYR A 106 -3.83 12.74 -27.77
C TYR A 106 -4.50 12.91 -26.42
N HIS A 107 -5.44 13.86 -26.29
CA HIS A 107 -6.05 14.22 -25.01
C HIS A 107 -7.07 13.17 -24.56
N THR A 108 -7.13 12.92 -23.25
CA THR A 108 -8.17 12.07 -22.65
C THR A 108 -9.56 12.58 -22.99
N ARG A 109 -10.52 11.67 -23.20
CA ARG A 109 -11.89 11.99 -23.63
C ARG A 109 -12.95 11.19 -22.90
N TRP A 110 -14.13 11.79 -22.80
CA TRP A 110 -15.32 11.17 -22.22
C TRP A 110 -16.60 11.60 -22.94
N LEU A 111 -17.68 10.87 -22.68
CA LEU A 111 -19.03 11.16 -23.13
C LEU A 111 -19.83 11.83 -22.02
N GLU A 112 -20.68 12.79 -22.40
CA GLU A 112 -21.71 13.37 -21.55
C GLU A 112 -23.07 13.27 -22.23
N CYS A 113 -24.12 13.05 -21.43
CA CYS A 113 -25.50 13.07 -21.88
C CYS A 113 -26.22 14.29 -21.29
N ILE A 114 -26.64 15.20 -22.15
CA ILE A 114 -27.35 16.42 -21.79
C ILE A 114 -28.82 16.26 -22.14
N LYS A 115 -29.71 16.47 -21.17
CA LYS A 115 -31.15 16.60 -21.42
C LYS A 115 -31.49 18.08 -21.57
N CYS A 116 -31.98 18.50 -22.73
CA CYS A 116 -32.32 19.90 -22.98
C CYS A 116 -33.46 20.04 -24.01
N PRO A 117 -34.07 21.23 -24.11
CA PRO A 117 -34.95 21.54 -25.23
C PRO A 117 -34.19 21.47 -26.56
N ALA A 118 -34.83 20.95 -27.60
CA ALA A 118 -34.16 20.78 -28.90
C ALA A 118 -33.72 22.10 -29.56
N ALA A 119 -34.35 23.22 -29.18
CA ALA A 119 -33.94 24.56 -29.60
C ALA A 119 -32.60 25.00 -28.98
N ASP A 120 -32.24 24.42 -27.83
CA ASP A 120 -31.09 24.81 -27.01
C ASP A 120 -29.84 23.93 -27.29
N ILE A 121 -29.91 23.04 -28.29
CA ILE A 121 -28.77 22.21 -28.67
C ILE A 121 -27.64 23.10 -29.20
N ALA A 122 -26.48 23.02 -28.55
CA ALA A 122 -25.25 23.60 -29.04
C ALA A 122 -24.66 22.72 -30.14
N TRP A 123 -24.86 23.12 -31.40
CA TRP A 123 -24.38 22.39 -32.56
C TRP A 123 -22.90 22.70 -32.83
N ASP A 124 -22.02 21.82 -32.37
CA ASP A 124 -20.58 21.84 -32.65
C ASP A 124 -20.06 20.43 -32.99
N GLN A 125 -18.75 20.27 -33.12
CA GLN A 125 -18.10 19.00 -33.44
C GLN A 125 -18.12 17.98 -32.27
N SER A 126 -18.62 18.37 -31.10
CA SER A 126 -18.78 17.47 -29.96
C SER A 126 -20.02 16.60 -30.05
N VAL A 127 -21.06 17.03 -30.79
CA VAL A 127 -22.33 16.31 -30.91
C VAL A 127 -22.14 14.99 -31.65
N LEU A 128 -22.36 13.89 -30.94
CA LEU A 128 -22.29 12.54 -31.52
C LEU A 128 -23.67 12.04 -31.95
N GLY A 129 -24.72 12.32 -31.17
CA GLY A 129 -26.08 11.91 -31.50
C GLY A 129 -27.14 12.59 -30.65
N VAL A 130 -28.31 12.80 -31.25
CA VAL A 130 -29.51 13.34 -30.61
C VAL A 130 -30.59 12.26 -30.59
N TYR A 131 -31.30 12.15 -29.47
CA TYR A 131 -32.33 11.12 -29.24
C TYR A 131 -33.61 11.75 -28.70
N SER A 132 -34.75 11.18 -29.06
CA SER A 132 -36.07 11.59 -28.55
C SER A 132 -36.22 11.28 -27.06
N GLY A 133 -37.28 11.79 -26.43
CA GLY A 133 -37.69 11.44 -25.06
C GLY A 133 -37.98 9.95 -24.86
N LYS A 134 -38.20 9.20 -25.96
CA LYS A 134 -38.32 7.73 -25.98
C LYS A 134 -37.02 7.01 -26.36
N PHE A 135 -35.90 7.73 -26.40
CA PHE A 135 -34.57 7.22 -26.74
C PHE A 135 -34.41 6.75 -28.20
N GLU A 136 -35.24 7.25 -29.12
CA GLU A 136 -35.10 6.97 -30.56
C GLU A 136 -34.08 7.92 -31.17
N PHE A 137 -33.20 7.42 -32.04
CA PHE A 137 -32.17 8.23 -32.67
C PHE A 137 -32.76 9.20 -33.71
N LEU A 138 -32.52 10.50 -33.52
CA LEU A 138 -33.04 11.58 -34.36
C LEU A 138 -32.01 12.10 -35.37
N GLY A 139 -30.70 11.89 -35.16
CA GLY A 139 -29.65 12.32 -36.07
C GLY A 139 -28.40 12.84 -35.35
N ARG A 140 -27.40 13.27 -36.12
CA ARG A 140 -26.13 13.84 -35.62
C ARG A 140 -25.96 15.33 -35.97
N ASP A 141 -26.82 15.87 -36.82
CA ASP A 141 -26.79 17.25 -37.28
C ASP A 141 -28.18 17.90 -37.21
N LYS A 142 -28.16 19.23 -37.21
CA LYS A 142 -29.37 20.05 -37.06
C LYS A 142 -30.43 19.75 -38.10
N ASN A 143 -30.07 19.59 -39.37
CA ASN A 143 -31.06 19.44 -40.44
C ASN A 143 -31.76 18.08 -40.34
N THR A 144 -31.00 17.02 -40.05
CA THR A 144 -31.55 15.68 -39.87
C THR A 144 -32.50 15.63 -38.66
N VAL A 145 -32.11 16.21 -37.52
CA VAL A 145 -32.94 16.23 -36.31
C VAL A 145 -34.23 17.04 -36.52
N LEU A 146 -34.14 18.23 -37.13
CA LEU A 146 -35.32 19.05 -37.44
C LEU A 146 -36.26 18.33 -38.43
N GLY A 147 -35.72 17.57 -39.38
CA GLY A 147 -36.47 16.83 -40.39
C GLY A 147 -37.26 15.64 -39.84
N ASN A 148 -36.84 15.07 -38.70
CA ASN A 148 -37.46 13.88 -38.10
C ASN A 148 -38.62 14.18 -37.13
N GLY A 149 -38.99 15.46 -36.95
CA GLY A 149 -40.02 15.89 -36.01
C GLY A 149 -39.45 16.04 -34.61
N VAL A 150 -39.44 17.27 -34.10
CA VAL A 150 -38.70 17.64 -32.89
C VAL A 150 -39.62 17.59 -31.69
N GLU A 151 -39.27 16.78 -30.68
CA GLU A 151 -39.91 16.81 -29.36
C GLU A 151 -39.45 18.03 -28.55
N GLU A 152 -40.26 18.48 -27.58
CA GLU A 152 -39.91 19.64 -26.73
C GLU A 152 -38.63 19.41 -25.93
N GLU A 153 -38.35 18.17 -25.50
CA GLU A 153 -37.12 17.78 -24.82
C GLU A 153 -36.45 16.61 -25.56
N VAL A 154 -35.12 16.67 -25.68
CA VAL A 154 -34.28 15.63 -26.28
C VAL A 154 -33.09 15.29 -25.38
N TYR A 155 -32.46 14.15 -25.66
CA TYR A 155 -31.16 13.80 -25.11
C TYR A 155 -30.08 14.03 -26.17
N VAL A 156 -29.00 14.71 -25.80
CA VAL A 156 -27.85 14.98 -26.66
C VAL A 156 -26.63 14.32 -26.03
N VAL A 157 -26.01 13.40 -26.77
CA VAL A 157 -24.73 12.82 -26.36
C VAL A 157 -23.60 13.56 -27.06
N VAL A 158 -22.68 14.09 -26.26
CA VAL A 158 -21.50 14.84 -26.72
C VAL A 158 -20.22 14.20 -26.19
N HIS A 159 -19.09 14.45 -26.85
CA HIS A 159 -17.77 14.15 -26.27
C HIS A 159 -17.09 15.41 -25.70
N LYS A 160 -16.25 15.22 -24.70
CA LYS A 160 -15.41 16.25 -24.07
C LYS A 160 -13.95 15.77 -24.02
N SER A 161 -13.01 16.70 -23.85
CA SER A 161 -11.58 16.39 -23.70
C SER A 161 -10.91 17.21 -22.60
N ASN A 162 -9.78 16.73 -22.09
CA ASN A 162 -8.93 17.46 -21.16
C ASN A 162 -7.44 17.33 -21.57
N PRO A 163 -6.68 18.44 -21.68
CA PRO A 163 -5.31 18.43 -22.21
C PRO A 163 -4.24 17.96 -21.21
N TYR A 164 -4.59 17.65 -19.96
CA TYR A 164 -3.63 17.29 -18.93
C TYR A 164 -3.42 15.78 -18.76
N TYR A 165 -4.10 14.95 -19.55
CA TYR A 165 -3.85 13.52 -19.62
C TYR A 165 -4.18 12.94 -21.00
N VAL A 166 -3.81 11.69 -21.25
CA VAL A 166 -3.84 11.07 -22.57
C VAL A 166 -5.03 10.15 -22.82
N ASP A 167 -5.42 9.97 -24.08
CA ASP A 167 -6.40 8.94 -24.50
C ASP A 167 -5.74 7.55 -24.51
N VAL A 168 -5.83 6.84 -23.38
CA VAL A 168 -5.27 5.49 -23.22
C VAL A 168 -5.99 4.41 -24.04
N LEU A 169 -7.17 4.70 -24.58
CA LEU A 169 -7.92 3.77 -25.45
C LEU A 169 -7.36 3.77 -26.88
N ASN A 170 -6.43 4.68 -27.19
CA ASN A 170 -5.82 4.81 -28.50
C ASN A 170 -4.36 4.30 -28.50
N ALA A 171 -4.13 3.13 -29.06
CA ALA A 171 -2.80 2.52 -29.16
C ALA A 171 -1.75 3.42 -29.85
N ASP A 172 -2.14 4.32 -30.77
CA ASP A 172 -1.18 5.24 -31.40
C ASP A 172 -0.63 6.27 -30.39
N VAL A 173 -1.46 6.69 -29.43
CA VAL A 173 -1.05 7.59 -28.35
C VAL A 173 -0.02 6.90 -27.47
N ILE A 174 -0.25 5.61 -27.14
CA ILE A 174 0.66 4.82 -26.32
C ILE A 174 1.97 4.50 -27.05
N ARG A 175 1.93 4.25 -28.36
CA ARG A 175 3.16 4.15 -29.17
C ARG A 175 3.97 5.43 -29.12
N LYS A 176 3.31 6.59 -29.11
CA LYS A 176 3.99 7.87 -28.99
C LYS A 176 4.59 8.09 -27.60
N PHE A 177 3.91 7.64 -26.55
CA PHE A 177 4.48 7.56 -25.20
C PHE A 177 5.77 6.73 -25.17
N ILE A 178 5.74 5.51 -25.73
CA ILE A 178 6.92 4.62 -25.84
C ILE A 178 8.07 5.29 -26.60
N GLU A 179 7.78 5.99 -27.71
CA GLU A 179 8.79 6.72 -28.48
C GLU A 179 9.50 7.81 -27.66
N LEU A 180 8.76 8.50 -26.80
CA LEU A 180 9.29 9.62 -25.99
C LEU A 180 9.95 9.17 -24.69
N THR A 181 9.66 7.95 -24.20
CA THR A 181 10.20 7.42 -22.95
C THR A 181 11.08 6.18 -23.17
N HIS A 182 10.46 5.03 -23.45
CA HIS A 182 11.09 3.72 -23.55
C HIS A 182 12.19 3.67 -24.62
N GLU A 183 11.94 4.21 -25.81
CA GLU A 183 12.96 4.28 -26.88
C GLU A 183 14.12 5.20 -26.49
N LYS A 184 13.86 6.29 -25.75
CA LYS A 184 14.92 7.17 -25.26
C LYS A 184 15.85 6.43 -24.29
N TYR A 185 15.27 5.70 -23.34
CA TYR A 185 16.05 4.87 -22.42
C TYR A 185 16.84 3.79 -23.15
N LYS A 186 16.22 3.07 -24.09
CA LYS A 186 16.88 2.05 -24.91
C LYS A 186 18.02 2.62 -25.73
N ASN A 187 17.86 3.79 -26.35
CA ASN A 187 18.91 4.41 -27.15
C ASN A 187 20.15 4.78 -26.34
N ILE A 188 19.99 5.10 -25.05
CA ILE A 188 21.08 5.49 -24.15
C ILE A 188 21.71 4.26 -23.48
N PHE A 189 20.89 3.37 -22.94
CA PHE A 189 21.36 2.24 -22.14
C PHE A 189 21.62 0.96 -22.95
N GLY A 190 21.10 0.88 -24.18
CA GLY A 190 21.36 -0.20 -25.12
C GLY A 190 21.16 -1.58 -24.49
N GLU A 191 22.21 -2.41 -24.55
CA GLU A 191 22.20 -3.78 -24.02
C GLU A 191 22.07 -3.87 -22.49
N LYS A 192 22.20 -2.75 -21.74
CA LYS A 192 21.92 -2.74 -20.30
C LYS A 192 20.43 -2.98 -20.02
N ILE A 193 19.53 -2.63 -20.95
CA ILE A 193 18.09 -2.94 -20.86
C ILE A 193 17.89 -4.46 -20.96
N GLY A 194 17.13 -5.03 -20.03
CA GLY A 194 16.89 -6.47 -19.92
C GLY A 194 18.00 -7.27 -19.23
N SER A 195 19.25 -6.79 -19.27
CA SER A 195 20.40 -7.46 -18.64
C SER A 195 20.72 -6.94 -17.23
N LEU A 196 20.87 -5.61 -17.08
CA LEU A 196 21.14 -4.94 -15.81
C LEU A 196 19.92 -4.17 -15.31
N ILE A 197 19.19 -3.52 -16.22
CA ILE A 197 17.93 -2.83 -15.96
C ILE A 197 16.81 -3.81 -16.29
N PRO A 198 16.09 -4.37 -15.31
CA PRO A 198 15.18 -5.47 -15.60
C PRO A 198 13.99 -5.07 -16.48
N GLY A 199 13.55 -3.80 -16.41
CA GLY A 199 12.40 -3.32 -17.14
C GLY A 199 11.78 -2.06 -16.54
N PHE A 200 10.47 -1.92 -16.76
CA PHE A 200 9.69 -0.73 -16.45
C PHE A 200 8.56 -1.01 -15.46
N PHE A 201 8.29 -0.04 -14.60
CA PHE A 201 7.07 0.06 -13.81
C PHE A 201 6.11 1.05 -14.46
N THR A 202 4.85 0.65 -14.64
CA THR A 202 3.75 1.49 -15.11
C THR A 202 2.75 1.73 -13.98
N ASP A 203 2.37 2.97 -13.75
CA ASP A 203 1.64 3.41 -12.56
C ASP A 203 0.25 3.94 -12.94
N GLU A 204 -0.78 3.28 -12.42
CA GLU A 204 -2.15 3.77 -12.44
C GLU A 204 -2.75 4.20 -13.81
N PRO A 205 -2.42 3.58 -14.97
CA PRO A 205 -3.03 3.95 -16.23
C PRO A 205 -4.55 3.76 -16.20
N GLN A 206 -5.25 4.67 -16.87
CA GLN A 206 -6.70 4.79 -16.73
C GLN A 206 -7.35 5.56 -17.86
N TYR A 207 -8.63 5.31 -18.14
CA TYR A 207 -9.42 6.26 -18.92
C TYR A 207 -9.96 7.39 -18.03
N SER A 208 -10.73 8.32 -18.62
CA SER A 208 -11.37 9.42 -17.91
C SER A 208 -12.16 8.96 -16.66
N LYS A 209 -11.66 9.30 -15.46
CA LYS A 209 -12.21 8.82 -14.17
C LYS A 209 -13.69 9.17 -13.99
N MET A 210 -14.49 8.20 -13.53
CA MET A 210 -15.86 8.38 -13.02
C MET A 210 -16.89 8.91 -14.04
N VAL A 211 -16.55 8.89 -15.32
CA VAL A 211 -17.41 9.27 -16.45
C VAL A 211 -17.38 8.16 -17.50
N ILE A 212 -18.27 8.21 -18.49
CA ILE A 212 -18.28 7.25 -19.59
C ILE A 212 -17.12 7.58 -20.54
N PRO A 213 -16.12 6.71 -20.75
CA PRO A 213 -14.96 7.03 -21.54
C PRO A 213 -15.26 7.10 -23.04
N TYR A 214 -14.44 7.85 -23.77
CA TYR A 214 -14.54 7.95 -25.22
C TYR A 214 -13.17 7.93 -25.88
N SER A 215 -13.14 7.50 -27.14
CA SER A 215 -12.03 7.72 -28.05
C SER A 215 -12.60 7.92 -29.45
N TYR A 216 -11.89 8.66 -30.31
CA TYR A 216 -12.28 8.76 -31.72
C TYR A 216 -12.28 7.41 -32.45
N LEU A 217 -11.55 6.42 -31.93
CA LEU A 217 -11.50 5.07 -32.48
C LEU A 217 -12.66 4.19 -32.00
N LEU A 218 -13.35 4.58 -30.93
CA LEU A 218 -14.35 3.73 -30.28
C LEU A 218 -15.49 3.28 -31.22
N PRO A 219 -16.11 4.15 -32.06
CA PRO A 219 -17.19 3.71 -32.95
C PRO A 219 -16.75 2.64 -33.96
N GLU A 220 -15.53 2.78 -34.51
CA GLU A 220 -14.99 1.82 -35.50
C GLU A 220 -14.68 0.47 -34.84
N TYR A 221 -14.03 0.49 -33.68
CA TYR A 221 -13.75 -0.74 -32.90
C TYR A 221 -15.04 -1.45 -32.49
N PHE A 222 -16.02 -0.69 -31.99
CA PHE A 222 -17.30 -1.23 -31.57
C PHE A 222 -18.03 -1.91 -32.74
N GLU A 223 -18.13 -1.26 -33.89
CA GLU A 223 -18.81 -1.83 -35.06
C GLU A 223 -18.09 -3.10 -35.56
N LYS A 224 -16.76 -3.10 -35.56
CA LYS A 224 -15.95 -4.26 -35.94
C LYS A 224 -16.16 -5.45 -35.02
N GLU A 225 -16.25 -5.23 -33.71
CA GLU A 225 -16.37 -6.30 -32.71
C GLU A 225 -17.80 -6.81 -32.56
N ASN A 226 -18.79 -5.93 -32.67
CA ASN A 226 -20.18 -6.23 -32.33
C ASN A 226 -21.12 -6.28 -33.55
N GLY A 227 -20.68 -5.79 -34.71
CA GLY A 227 -21.40 -5.89 -35.98
C GLY A 227 -22.52 -4.87 -36.20
N TYR A 228 -22.56 -3.77 -35.44
CA TYR A 228 -23.53 -2.68 -35.61
C TYR A 228 -22.97 -1.31 -35.18
N ASP A 229 -23.53 -0.22 -35.73
CA ASP A 229 -23.14 1.16 -35.38
C ASP A 229 -23.56 1.50 -33.93
N LEU A 230 -22.59 1.93 -33.13
CA LEU A 230 -22.79 2.38 -31.75
C LEU A 230 -23.68 3.62 -31.67
N ILE A 231 -23.49 4.58 -32.58
CA ILE A 231 -24.03 5.93 -32.40
C ILE A 231 -25.56 5.93 -32.33
N PRO A 232 -26.34 5.24 -33.19
CA PRO A 232 -27.79 5.19 -33.04
C PRO A 232 -28.30 4.59 -31.72
N LYS A 233 -27.42 3.93 -30.95
CA LYS A 233 -27.75 3.21 -29.72
C LYS A 233 -27.06 3.78 -28.46
N LEU A 234 -26.19 4.78 -28.61
CA LEU A 234 -25.29 5.24 -27.57
C LEU A 234 -26.02 5.79 -26.33
N ILE A 235 -27.26 6.28 -26.48
CA ILE A 235 -28.11 6.67 -25.35
C ILE A 235 -28.34 5.54 -24.33
N SER A 236 -28.24 4.27 -24.76
CA SER A 236 -28.44 3.10 -23.90
C SER A 236 -27.31 2.90 -22.89
N VAL A 237 -26.14 3.51 -23.12
CA VAL A 237 -25.04 3.54 -22.14
C VAL A 237 -25.45 4.39 -20.93
N PHE A 238 -26.21 5.46 -21.16
CA PHE A 238 -26.68 6.35 -20.11
C PHE A 238 -28.05 5.94 -19.57
N ALA A 239 -28.95 5.37 -20.36
CA ALA A 239 -30.34 5.14 -19.97
C ALA A 239 -30.81 3.71 -20.25
N GLU A 240 -31.85 3.27 -19.55
CA GLU A 240 -32.49 1.96 -19.75
C GLU A 240 -33.40 1.96 -21.01
N ALA A 241 -32.84 2.32 -22.16
CA ALA A 241 -33.52 2.23 -23.44
C ALA A 241 -33.78 0.75 -23.84
N PRO A 242 -34.74 0.45 -24.74
CA PRO A 242 -34.99 -0.93 -25.16
C PRO A 242 -33.72 -1.64 -25.66
N GLY A 243 -33.35 -2.74 -25.00
CA GLY A 243 -32.15 -3.52 -25.32
C GLY A 243 -30.84 -3.01 -24.68
N TYR A 244 -30.91 -2.08 -23.72
CA TYR A 244 -29.72 -1.45 -23.13
C TYR A 244 -28.74 -2.45 -22.52
N GLN A 245 -29.21 -3.57 -21.95
CA GLN A 245 -28.33 -4.52 -21.28
C GLN A 245 -27.26 -5.05 -22.24
N ARG A 246 -27.67 -5.40 -23.46
CA ARG A 246 -26.75 -5.87 -24.50
C ARG A 246 -25.81 -4.76 -24.96
N ILE A 247 -26.34 -3.56 -25.17
CA ILE A 247 -25.57 -2.42 -25.69
C ILE A 247 -24.51 -1.98 -24.66
N ARG A 248 -24.84 -1.95 -23.37
CA ARG A 248 -23.89 -1.66 -22.29
C ARG A 248 -22.82 -2.73 -22.19
N HIS A 249 -23.20 -3.99 -22.23
CA HIS A 249 -22.25 -5.10 -22.25
C HIS A 249 -21.25 -4.96 -23.41
N ASP A 250 -21.75 -4.84 -24.65
CA ASP A 250 -20.93 -4.71 -25.85
C ASP A 250 -20.02 -3.46 -25.81
N PHE A 251 -20.54 -2.35 -25.28
CA PHE A 251 -19.79 -1.10 -25.13
C PHE A 251 -18.61 -1.27 -24.16
N TRP A 252 -18.86 -1.78 -22.97
CA TRP A 252 -17.83 -1.94 -21.96
C TRP A 252 -16.84 -3.06 -22.28
N LYS A 253 -17.28 -4.10 -22.99
CA LYS A 253 -16.39 -5.11 -23.56
C LYS A 253 -15.41 -4.49 -24.55
N THR A 254 -15.91 -3.63 -25.46
CA THR A 254 -15.07 -2.90 -26.42
C THR A 254 -14.10 -1.96 -25.68
N VAL A 255 -14.57 -1.21 -24.69
CA VAL A 255 -13.71 -0.30 -23.88
C VAL A 255 -12.64 -1.07 -23.12
N SER A 256 -13.00 -2.18 -22.46
CA SER A 256 -12.06 -3.03 -21.72
C SER A 256 -11.01 -3.63 -22.66
N HIS A 257 -11.40 -4.07 -23.86
CA HIS A 257 -10.47 -4.51 -24.91
C HIS A 257 -9.54 -3.36 -25.31
N MET A 258 -10.08 -2.21 -25.71
CA MET A 258 -9.28 -1.06 -26.15
C MET A 258 -8.28 -0.60 -25.09
N PHE A 259 -8.66 -0.58 -23.81
CA PHE A 259 -7.74 -0.29 -22.71
C PHE A 259 -6.66 -1.36 -22.56
N THR A 260 -7.07 -2.64 -22.47
CA THR A 260 -6.17 -3.77 -22.23
C THR A 260 -5.15 -3.92 -23.37
N GLU A 261 -5.61 -3.91 -24.62
CA GLU A 261 -4.73 -4.09 -25.77
C GLU A 261 -4.06 -2.78 -26.19
N GLY A 262 -4.74 -1.64 -26.08
CA GLY A 262 -4.18 -0.36 -26.47
C GLY A 262 -3.06 0.11 -25.55
N PHE A 263 -3.23 -0.06 -24.23
CA PHE A 263 -2.22 0.31 -23.24
C PHE A 263 -1.32 -0.87 -22.87
N CYS A 264 -1.84 -1.87 -22.16
CA CYS A 264 -1.03 -2.88 -21.49
C CYS A 264 -0.28 -3.76 -22.50
N LYS A 265 -0.99 -4.30 -23.51
CA LYS A 265 -0.37 -5.15 -24.54
C LYS A 265 0.66 -4.39 -25.37
N THR A 266 0.38 -3.15 -25.78
CA THR A 266 1.33 -2.34 -26.57
C THR A 266 2.67 -2.18 -25.86
N ILE A 267 2.68 -1.85 -24.57
CA ILE A 267 3.93 -1.72 -23.79
C ILE A 267 4.55 -3.10 -23.56
N TYR A 268 3.74 -4.13 -23.27
CA TYR A 268 4.21 -5.50 -23.06
C TYR A 268 4.93 -6.09 -24.28
N GLU A 269 4.38 -5.89 -25.48
CA GLU A 269 4.98 -6.33 -26.74
C GLU A 269 6.31 -5.63 -26.98
N TRP A 270 6.37 -4.30 -26.78
CA TRP A 270 7.63 -3.56 -26.85
C TRP A 270 8.67 -4.11 -25.86
N CYS A 271 8.28 -4.37 -24.61
CA CYS A 271 9.17 -4.96 -23.60
C CYS A 271 9.70 -6.33 -24.03
N ASN A 272 8.85 -7.21 -24.59
CA ASN A 272 9.27 -8.52 -25.08
C ASN A 272 10.25 -8.43 -26.24
N GLU A 273 9.97 -7.56 -27.23
CA GLU A 273 10.83 -7.32 -28.38
C GLU A 273 12.22 -6.78 -27.97
N ASN A 274 12.29 -6.10 -26.82
CA ASN A 274 13.51 -5.52 -26.27
C ASN A 274 14.09 -6.31 -25.08
N HIS A 275 13.59 -7.53 -24.84
CA HIS A 275 14.08 -8.45 -23.81
C HIS A 275 14.09 -7.88 -22.38
N CYS A 276 13.18 -6.95 -22.08
CA CYS A 276 12.97 -6.41 -20.73
C CYS A 276 11.55 -6.72 -20.23
N LYS A 277 11.32 -6.42 -18.94
CA LYS A 277 10.07 -6.74 -18.26
C LYS A 277 9.16 -5.52 -18.14
N LEU A 278 7.88 -5.82 -17.95
CA LEU A 278 6.83 -4.87 -17.61
C LEU A 278 6.20 -5.32 -16.30
N THR A 279 6.13 -4.42 -15.34
CA THR A 279 5.42 -4.56 -14.07
C THR A 279 4.66 -3.26 -13.78
N GLY A 280 3.81 -3.26 -12.77
CA GLY A 280 3.02 -2.09 -12.39
C GLY A 280 1.68 -2.51 -11.84
N HIS A 281 0.78 -1.55 -11.69
CA HIS A 281 -0.62 -1.79 -11.31
C HIS A 281 -1.55 -0.86 -12.07
N LEU A 282 -2.85 -1.06 -11.87
CA LEU A 282 -3.89 -0.35 -12.57
C LEU A 282 -4.69 0.49 -11.58
N MET A 283 -5.35 1.53 -12.06
CA MET A 283 -6.14 2.40 -11.20
C MET A 283 -7.42 1.70 -10.68
N ARG A 284 -7.76 1.94 -9.40
CA ARG A 284 -9.08 1.66 -8.77
C ARG A 284 -9.52 0.19 -8.78
N GLU A 285 -8.62 -0.71 -8.39
CA GLU A 285 -8.84 -2.15 -8.42
C GLU A 285 -9.72 -2.68 -7.27
N ASP A 286 -10.02 -1.86 -6.26
CA ASP A 286 -10.61 -2.27 -4.98
C ASP A 286 -12.01 -2.89 -5.03
N SER A 287 -12.81 -2.63 -6.06
CA SER A 287 -14.17 -3.19 -6.19
C SER A 287 -14.67 -3.19 -7.63
N LEU A 288 -15.76 -3.92 -7.91
CA LEU A 288 -16.37 -3.93 -9.25
C LEU A 288 -16.76 -2.52 -9.72
N LEU A 289 -17.36 -1.71 -8.83
CA LEU A 289 -17.72 -0.33 -9.14
C LEU A 289 -16.48 0.54 -9.40
N LEU A 290 -15.45 0.40 -8.57
CA LEU A 290 -14.25 1.22 -8.69
C LEU A 290 -13.48 0.90 -10.00
N GLN A 291 -13.45 -0.36 -10.42
CA GLN A 291 -12.90 -0.76 -11.72
C GLN A 291 -13.68 -0.12 -12.89
N MET A 292 -15.01 0.00 -12.81
CA MET A 292 -15.80 0.74 -13.81
C MET A 292 -15.47 2.22 -13.89
N HIS A 293 -14.91 2.81 -12.85
CA HIS A 293 -14.50 4.21 -12.88
C HIS A 293 -13.22 4.46 -13.68
N ALA A 294 -12.40 3.44 -14.00
CA ALA A 294 -11.06 3.67 -14.54
C ALA A 294 -10.53 2.65 -15.58
N THR A 295 -10.95 1.39 -15.52
CA THR A 295 -10.35 0.29 -16.31
C THR A 295 -11.36 -0.66 -16.95
N ALA A 296 -12.61 -0.69 -16.49
CA ALA A 296 -13.66 -1.63 -16.89
C ALA A 296 -13.29 -3.11 -16.68
N GLY A 297 -12.40 -3.40 -15.73
CA GLY A 297 -11.93 -4.74 -15.40
C GLY A 297 -10.42 -4.89 -15.57
N VAL A 298 -9.76 -5.44 -14.56
CA VAL A 298 -8.28 -5.48 -14.49
C VAL A 298 -7.67 -6.84 -14.83
N MET A 299 -8.39 -7.94 -14.59
CA MET A 299 -7.86 -9.29 -14.80
C MET A 299 -7.33 -9.55 -16.22
N PRO A 300 -8.01 -9.10 -17.30
CA PRO A 300 -7.50 -9.26 -18.67
C PRO A 300 -6.15 -8.59 -18.90
N SER A 301 -5.85 -7.49 -18.21
CA SER A 301 -4.60 -6.75 -18.35
C SER A 301 -3.39 -7.45 -17.73
N TYR A 302 -3.58 -8.28 -16.70
CA TYR A 302 -2.48 -8.97 -16.04
C TYR A 302 -1.78 -10.01 -16.93
N GLU A 303 -2.41 -10.51 -18.01
CA GLU A 303 -1.73 -11.39 -18.97
C GLU A 303 -0.54 -10.68 -19.66
N TYR A 304 -0.69 -9.36 -19.85
CA TYR A 304 0.28 -8.44 -20.45
C TYR A 304 1.19 -7.78 -19.42
N MET A 305 1.43 -8.44 -18.28
CA MET A 305 2.47 -8.04 -17.32
C MET A 305 3.41 -9.22 -17.07
N HIS A 306 4.72 -8.97 -17.03
CA HIS A 306 5.71 -10.00 -16.70
C HIS A 306 5.68 -10.34 -15.21
N MET A 307 5.37 -9.33 -14.39
CA MET A 307 5.08 -9.40 -12.98
C MET A 307 3.82 -8.57 -12.76
N PRO A 308 2.62 -9.18 -12.76
CA PRO A 308 1.39 -8.46 -12.44
C PRO A 308 1.50 -7.79 -11.08
N GLY A 309 0.93 -6.60 -10.95
CA GLY A 309 0.89 -5.92 -9.66
C GLY A 309 -0.43 -5.24 -9.37
N ILE A 310 -0.61 -4.92 -8.09
CA ILE A 310 -1.77 -4.22 -7.56
C ILE A 310 -1.33 -3.00 -6.73
N ASP A 311 -2.27 -2.10 -6.49
CA ASP A 311 -2.14 -1.05 -5.48
C ASP A 311 -3.06 -1.30 -4.27
N TRP A 312 -2.48 -1.29 -3.06
CA TRP A 312 -3.23 -1.32 -1.81
C TRP A 312 -2.64 -0.44 -0.71
N LEU A 313 -3.22 0.76 -0.58
CA LEU A 313 -2.75 1.79 0.34
C LEU A 313 -3.50 1.83 1.68
N ARG A 314 -3.02 2.71 2.57
CA ARG A 314 -3.56 3.04 3.91
C ARG A 314 -3.29 1.97 4.96
N ARG A 315 -3.52 2.33 6.23
CA ARG A 315 -3.41 1.40 7.36
C ARG A 315 -4.67 0.53 7.50
N ARG A 316 -4.94 -0.34 6.52
CA ARG A 316 -6.14 -1.20 6.47
C ARG A 316 -5.95 -2.49 5.66
N ILE A 317 -6.85 -3.44 5.87
CA ILE A 317 -7.12 -4.59 4.98
C ILE A 317 -8.59 -4.58 4.53
N SER A 318 -8.98 -5.48 3.62
CA SER A 318 -10.38 -5.63 3.19
C SER A 318 -10.70 -7.06 2.73
N SER A 319 -11.75 -7.23 1.91
CA SER A 319 -12.09 -8.51 1.29
C SER A 319 -10.95 -9.00 0.38
N PRO A 320 -10.80 -10.30 0.12
CA PRO A 320 -9.68 -10.83 -0.67
C PRO A 320 -9.60 -10.35 -2.14
N LEU A 321 -10.59 -9.60 -2.62
CA LEU A 321 -10.82 -9.25 -4.02
C LEU A 321 -9.54 -8.86 -4.76
N THR A 322 -8.94 -7.73 -4.40
CA THR A 322 -7.83 -7.14 -5.15
C THR A 322 -6.60 -8.05 -5.27
N PRO A 323 -5.98 -8.52 -4.16
CA PRO A 323 -4.83 -9.42 -4.28
C PRO A 323 -5.17 -10.75 -4.96
N LYS A 324 -6.40 -11.27 -4.77
CA LYS A 324 -6.82 -12.54 -5.36
C LYS A 324 -7.10 -12.44 -6.86
N GLN A 325 -7.52 -11.29 -7.39
CA GLN A 325 -7.62 -11.05 -8.83
C GLN A 325 -6.25 -11.20 -9.51
N ALA A 326 -5.24 -10.48 -9.04
CA ALA A 326 -3.88 -10.56 -9.58
C ALA A 326 -3.25 -11.93 -9.36
N GLY A 327 -3.38 -12.50 -8.16
CA GLY A 327 -2.88 -13.84 -7.83
C GLY A 327 -3.47 -14.94 -8.72
N SER A 328 -4.79 -14.89 -8.97
CA SER A 328 -5.48 -15.87 -9.82
C SER A 328 -5.00 -15.77 -11.27
N ALA A 329 -4.93 -14.57 -11.84
CA ALA A 329 -4.46 -14.36 -13.21
C ALA A 329 -2.99 -14.78 -13.35
N ALA A 330 -2.14 -14.43 -12.38
CA ALA A 330 -0.73 -14.82 -12.36
C ALA A 330 -0.56 -16.34 -12.32
N ALA A 331 -1.28 -17.04 -11.44
CA ALA A 331 -1.23 -18.50 -11.34
C ALA A 331 -1.68 -19.16 -12.64
N GLN A 332 -2.80 -18.71 -13.22
CA GLN A 332 -3.35 -19.23 -14.47
C GLN A 332 -2.37 -19.03 -15.64
N MET A 333 -1.73 -17.85 -15.73
CA MET A 333 -0.78 -17.51 -16.79
C MET A 333 0.66 -18.00 -16.51
N GLY A 334 0.91 -18.69 -15.40
CA GLY A 334 2.24 -19.18 -15.02
C GLY A 334 3.24 -18.06 -14.68
N LYS A 335 2.76 -16.89 -14.26
CA LYS A 335 3.60 -15.77 -13.82
C LYS A 335 4.11 -16.06 -12.41
N LYS A 336 5.42 -15.86 -12.20
CA LYS A 336 6.07 -16.24 -10.94
C LYS A 336 5.83 -15.25 -9.81
N PHE A 337 5.90 -13.97 -10.12
CA PHE A 337 5.82 -12.89 -9.13
C PHE A 337 4.55 -12.10 -9.31
N VAL A 338 3.94 -11.76 -8.18
CA VAL A 338 2.87 -10.77 -8.06
C VAL A 338 3.34 -9.72 -7.07
N ILE A 339 3.46 -8.48 -7.54
CA ILE A 339 3.95 -7.36 -6.73
C ILE A 339 2.78 -6.52 -6.22
N SER A 340 2.95 -5.79 -5.12
CA SER A 340 1.97 -4.78 -4.71
C SER A 340 2.64 -3.53 -4.19
N GLU A 341 2.19 -2.37 -4.68
CA GLU A 341 2.39 -1.10 -3.98
C GLU A 341 1.61 -1.13 -2.66
N MET A 342 2.27 -0.83 -1.55
CA MET A 342 1.65 -0.77 -0.23
C MET A 342 2.30 0.24 0.69
N PHE A 343 1.58 0.61 1.76
CA PHE A 343 1.99 1.48 2.87
C PHE A 343 1.88 3.00 2.67
N ALA A 344 1.62 3.49 1.45
CA ALA A 344 1.29 4.90 1.28
C ALA A 344 0.14 5.27 2.22
N MET A 345 0.23 6.46 2.81
CA MET A 345 -0.77 7.00 3.73
C MET A 345 -0.97 6.23 5.05
N ALA A 346 -0.11 5.25 5.39
CA ALA A 346 -0.22 4.55 6.67
C ALA A 346 0.09 5.45 7.88
N GLY A 347 0.70 6.60 7.64
CA GLY A 347 1.10 7.58 8.63
C GLY A 347 2.44 7.27 9.29
N TRP A 348 3.06 8.28 9.87
CA TRP A 348 4.37 8.16 10.52
C TRP A 348 4.37 7.28 11.77
N ASP A 349 3.20 6.99 12.38
CA ASP A 349 3.07 6.13 13.55
C ASP A 349 2.86 4.64 13.22
N CYS A 350 2.91 4.26 11.93
CA CYS A 350 2.63 2.89 11.55
C CYS A 350 3.72 1.97 12.09
N SER A 351 3.34 1.02 12.94
CA SER A 351 4.26 0.06 13.52
C SER A 351 4.61 -1.03 12.50
N PRO A 352 5.82 -1.62 12.56
CA PRO A 352 6.15 -2.79 11.75
C PRO A 352 5.17 -3.97 11.88
N ARG A 353 4.48 -4.11 13.02
CA ARG A 353 3.38 -5.07 13.19
C ARG A 353 2.20 -4.78 12.26
N GLU A 354 1.79 -3.52 12.17
CA GLU A 354 0.70 -3.09 11.28
C GLU A 354 1.13 -3.20 9.80
N LEU A 355 2.38 -2.83 9.48
CA LEU A 355 2.94 -3.05 8.14
C LEU A 355 2.92 -4.55 7.77
N LYS A 356 3.34 -5.42 8.69
CA LYS A 356 3.27 -6.88 8.51
C LYS A 356 1.83 -7.35 8.31
N TRP A 357 0.89 -6.83 9.11
CA TRP A 357 -0.55 -7.16 9.03
C TRP A 357 -1.17 -6.82 7.66
N ILE A 358 -0.82 -5.68 7.10
CA ILE A 358 -1.27 -5.27 5.76
C ILE A 358 -0.66 -6.19 4.70
N ALA A 359 0.65 -6.42 4.73
CA ALA A 359 1.34 -7.24 3.75
C ALA A 359 0.92 -8.72 3.79
N GLN A 360 0.75 -9.32 4.98
CA GLN A 360 0.37 -10.73 5.09
C GLN A 360 -1.02 -11.04 4.53
N TRP A 361 -1.97 -10.11 4.65
CA TRP A 361 -3.30 -10.22 4.04
C TRP A 361 -3.20 -10.28 2.51
N GLN A 362 -2.31 -9.51 1.91
CA GLN A 362 -2.08 -9.59 0.48
C GLN A 362 -1.35 -10.88 0.09
N TYR A 363 -0.35 -11.29 0.89
CA TYR A 363 0.47 -12.45 0.60
C TYR A 363 -0.32 -13.77 0.64
N VAL A 364 -1.22 -13.92 1.60
CA VAL A 364 -2.10 -15.10 1.67
C VAL A 364 -3.09 -15.15 0.50
N ASN A 365 -3.34 -14.02 -0.16
CA ASN A 365 -4.29 -13.91 -1.27
C ASN A 365 -3.64 -13.88 -2.66
N GLY A 366 -2.32 -13.99 -2.77
CA GLY A 366 -1.63 -14.21 -4.05
C GLY A 366 -0.43 -13.30 -4.32
N VAL A 367 -0.26 -12.22 -3.55
CA VAL A 367 0.95 -11.39 -3.63
C VAL A 367 2.15 -12.18 -3.09
N ASN A 368 3.34 -11.99 -3.66
CA ASN A 368 4.55 -12.62 -3.14
C ASN A 368 5.81 -11.75 -3.27
N LYS A 369 5.62 -10.46 -3.59
CA LYS A 369 6.67 -9.45 -3.65
C LYS A 369 6.11 -8.09 -3.22
N MET A 370 6.85 -7.35 -2.39
CA MET A 370 6.43 -6.00 -1.95
C MET A 370 7.07 -4.92 -2.82
N CYS A 371 6.30 -3.88 -3.09
CA CYS A 371 6.73 -2.54 -3.44
C CYS A 371 6.28 -1.60 -2.31
N GLN A 372 7.21 -1.19 -1.46
CA GLN A 372 6.90 -0.23 -0.41
C GLN A 372 6.76 1.16 -1.03
N HIS A 373 5.67 1.84 -0.70
CA HIS A 373 5.55 3.29 -0.81
C HIS A 373 5.92 3.87 0.56
N LEU A 374 7.09 4.50 0.70
CA LEU A 374 8.17 4.69 -0.28
C LEU A 374 9.52 4.87 0.44
N GLU A 375 10.63 4.89 -0.29
CA GLU A 375 11.91 5.41 0.16
C GLU A 375 12.11 6.80 -0.42
N ALA A 376 12.00 7.84 0.40
CA ALA A 376 12.19 9.21 -0.07
C ALA A 376 13.68 9.52 -0.25
N TYR A 377 14.10 9.99 -1.43
CA TYR A 377 15.43 10.57 -1.60
C TYR A 377 15.68 11.68 -0.59
N SER A 378 14.68 12.53 -0.38
CA SER A 378 14.64 13.59 0.62
C SER A 378 13.23 13.74 1.18
N ILE A 379 13.09 13.98 2.49
CA ILE A 379 11.80 14.31 3.13
C ILE A 379 11.60 15.81 3.35
N ARG A 380 12.47 16.67 2.79
CA ARG A 380 12.36 18.13 2.98
C ARG A 380 11.10 18.73 2.35
N GLY A 381 10.64 19.86 2.88
CA GLY A 381 9.51 20.57 2.35
C GLY A 381 8.20 19.78 2.47
N ILE A 382 7.44 19.78 1.38
CA ILE A 382 6.18 19.02 1.27
C ILE A 382 6.35 17.50 1.28
N ARG A 383 7.56 16.99 1.02
CA ARG A 383 7.84 15.55 0.81
C ARG A 383 7.56 14.72 2.06
N LYS A 384 7.81 15.22 3.27
CA LYS A 384 7.44 14.54 4.53
C LYS A 384 5.92 14.41 4.75
N ARG A 385 5.10 15.11 3.97
CA ARG A 385 3.63 15.09 4.00
C ARG A 385 3.02 14.35 2.80
N ASP A 386 3.84 13.96 1.83
CA ASP A 386 3.43 13.29 0.60
C ASP A 386 3.12 11.81 0.87
N PHE A 387 1.87 11.56 1.28
CA PHE A 387 1.31 10.25 1.64
C PHE A 387 2.22 9.40 2.55
N PRO A 388 2.64 9.92 3.73
CA PRO A 388 3.61 9.27 4.60
C PRO A 388 3.18 7.87 5.08
N PRO A 389 4.13 6.99 5.45
CA PRO A 389 5.52 7.28 5.80
C PRO A 389 6.56 7.08 4.67
N SER A 390 7.73 7.72 4.80
CA SER A 390 8.96 7.25 4.14
C SER A 390 9.56 6.11 4.96
N LEU A 391 9.68 4.92 4.40
CA LEU A 391 10.27 3.72 5.01
C LEU A 391 11.76 3.60 4.68
N PHE A 392 12.52 4.66 4.96
CA PHE A 392 13.94 4.76 4.61
C PHE A 392 14.81 5.23 5.77
N TYR A 393 16.05 5.67 5.53
CA TYR A 393 17.03 6.01 6.58
C TYR A 393 16.55 7.11 7.54
N GLN A 394 15.50 7.85 7.18
CA GLN A 394 14.85 8.82 8.06
C GLN A 394 14.02 8.17 9.18
N GLN A 395 13.79 6.85 9.16
CA GLN A 395 13.13 6.12 10.24
C GLN A 395 14.10 5.87 11.40
N PRO A 396 13.71 6.14 12.67
CA PRO A 396 14.55 5.87 13.84
C PRO A 396 15.03 4.42 13.95
N TRP A 397 14.25 3.48 13.43
CA TRP A 397 14.46 2.03 13.52
C TRP A 397 15.06 1.42 12.23
N TRP A 398 15.58 2.26 11.31
CA TRP A 398 16.13 1.82 10.01
C TRP A 398 17.15 0.68 10.11
N GLU A 399 18.06 0.73 11.09
CA GLU A 399 19.09 -0.31 11.30
C GLU A 399 18.50 -1.70 11.54
N GLU A 400 17.26 -1.78 12.03
CA GLU A 400 16.54 -3.02 12.29
C GLU A 400 15.67 -3.47 11.11
N TYR A 401 15.43 -2.61 10.13
CA TYR A 401 14.49 -2.87 9.03
C TYR A 401 14.84 -4.11 8.21
N LYS A 402 16.12 -4.50 8.21
CA LYS A 402 16.59 -5.74 7.61
C LYS A 402 15.81 -6.97 8.07
N LEU A 403 15.41 -7.03 9.34
CA LEU A 403 14.63 -8.15 9.87
C LEU A 403 13.24 -8.26 9.23
N PHE A 404 12.58 -7.12 8.99
CA PHE A 404 11.32 -7.05 8.26
C PHE A 404 11.48 -7.50 6.81
N ASN A 405 12.49 -6.98 6.11
CA ASN A 405 12.72 -7.31 4.70
C ASN A 405 13.15 -8.77 4.51
N ASP A 406 14.01 -9.31 5.39
CA ASP A 406 14.40 -10.73 5.34
C ASP A 406 13.21 -11.67 5.60
N TYR A 407 12.32 -11.32 6.53
CA TYR A 407 11.10 -12.07 6.82
C TYR A 407 10.26 -12.23 5.53
N PHE A 408 9.95 -11.12 4.85
CA PHE A 408 9.14 -11.17 3.64
C PHE A 408 9.89 -11.74 2.44
N ALA A 409 11.22 -11.61 2.37
CA ALA A 409 12.00 -12.25 1.33
C ALA A 409 11.97 -13.79 1.45
N ARG A 410 12.06 -14.34 2.67
CA ARG A 410 11.89 -15.77 2.92
C ARG A 410 10.48 -16.24 2.58
N LEU A 411 9.46 -15.47 2.99
CA LEU A 411 8.08 -15.77 2.63
C LEU A 411 7.86 -15.73 1.12
N GLY A 412 8.42 -14.72 0.43
CA GLY A 412 8.39 -14.59 -1.03
C GLY A 412 9.03 -15.78 -1.75
N VAL A 413 10.15 -16.31 -1.25
CA VAL A 413 10.71 -17.59 -1.76
C VAL A 413 9.68 -18.71 -1.64
N LEU A 414 9.09 -18.90 -0.46
CA LEU A 414 8.16 -20.00 -0.19
C LEU A 414 6.86 -19.89 -1.02
N LEU A 415 6.38 -18.66 -1.27
CA LEU A 415 5.14 -18.41 -2.00
C LEU A 415 5.30 -18.27 -3.52
N SER A 416 6.54 -18.11 -4.02
CA SER A 416 6.81 -18.02 -5.46
C SER A 416 7.44 -19.28 -6.07
N GLU A 417 8.04 -20.14 -5.25
CA GLU A 417 8.51 -21.46 -5.69
C GLU A 417 7.36 -22.48 -5.78
N GLY A 418 7.57 -23.53 -6.56
CA GLY A 418 6.57 -24.58 -6.77
C GLY A 418 5.36 -24.14 -7.60
N ARG A 419 4.27 -24.89 -7.46
CA ARG A 419 2.98 -24.64 -8.12
C ARG A 419 1.94 -24.21 -7.11
N ASP A 420 1.09 -23.26 -7.50
CA ASP A 420 -0.16 -23.00 -6.81
C ASP A 420 -1.11 -24.18 -7.03
N MET A 421 -1.59 -24.80 -5.95
CA MET A 421 -2.47 -25.97 -6.02
C MET A 421 -3.82 -25.64 -5.40
N THR A 422 -4.62 -24.91 -6.18
CA THR A 422 -5.97 -24.48 -5.85
C THR A 422 -6.97 -25.20 -6.76
N GLU A 423 -7.98 -25.84 -6.15
CA GLU A 423 -8.89 -26.76 -6.86
C GLU A 423 -10.30 -26.18 -7.10
N VAL A 424 -10.59 -24.99 -6.57
CA VAL A 424 -11.88 -24.31 -6.72
C VAL A 424 -11.72 -23.05 -7.57
N LEU A 425 -12.58 -22.89 -8.57
CA LEU A 425 -12.69 -21.69 -9.39
C LEU A 425 -14.00 -20.96 -9.07
N LEU A 426 -13.93 -19.71 -8.61
CA LEU A 426 -15.08 -18.82 -8.48
C LEU A 426 -15.13 -17.90 -9.71
N LEU A 427 -16.23 -17.91 -10.47
CA LEU A 427 -16.36 -17.00 -11.62
C LEU A 427 -16.39 -15.53 -11.17
N HIS A 428 -15.71 -14.66 -11.90
CA HIS A 428 -15.64 -13.23 -11.59
C HIS A 428 -16.74 -12.47 -12.36
N PRO A 429 -17.65 -11.74 -11.68
CA PRO A 429 -18.88 -11.25 -12.31
C PRO A 429 -18.72 -9.87 -13.00
N MET A 430 -17.52 -9.50 -13.46
CA MET A 430 -17.26 -8.17 -14.03
C MET A 430 -18.15 -7.86 -15.25
N HIS A 431 -18.41 -8.84 -16.11
CA HIS A 431 -19.25 -8.66 -17.29
C HIS A 431 -20.72 -8.36 -16.93
N SER A 432 -21.17 -8.75 -15.72
CA SER A 432 -22.46 -8.33 -15.17
C SER A 432 -22.42 -6.89 -14.65
N ALA A 433 -21.30 -6.46 -14.07
CA ALA A 433 -21.11 -5.08 -13.62
C ALA A 433 -21.17 -4.07 -14.79
N TRP A 434 -20.70 -4.46 -15.98
CA TRP A 434 -20.83 -3.66 -17.21
C TRP A 434 -22.29 -3.28 -17.53
N ILE A 435 -23.25 -4.17 -17.25
CA ILE A 435 -24.67 -3.92 -17.52
C ILE A 435 -25.25 -2.90 -16.54
N LEU A 436 -24.80 -2.96 -15.28
CA LEU A 436 -25.32 -2.13 -14.18
C LEU A 436 -24.77 -0.70 -14.19
N TYR A 437 -23.64 -0.45 -14.83
CA TYR A 437 -22.96 0.84 -14.76
C TYR A 437 -23.43 1.83 -15.84
N ASP A 438 -23.93 3.00 -15.41
CA ASP A 438 -24.38 4.11 -16.27
C ASP A 438 -23.73 5.48 -15.94
N ALA A 439 -22.70 5.47 -15.09
CA ALA A 439 -22.00 6.64 -14.53
C ALA A 439 -22.87 7.64 -13.72
N ARG A 440 -24.13 7.35 -13.43
CA ARG A 440 -25.04 8.23 -12.66
C ARG A 440 -25.54 7.59 -11.37
N ASN A 441 -25.91 6.31 -11.41
CA ASN A 441 -26.38 5.57 -10.25
C ASN A 441 -25.43 4.43 -9.90
N ASN A 442 -24.78 4.54 -8.74
CA ASN A 442 -23.79 3.57 -8.27
C ASN A 442 -24.33 2.58 -7.22
N GLU A 443 -25.58 2.73 -6.76
CA GLU A 443 -26.08 1.93 -5.64
C GLU A 443 -26.22 0.44 -5.98
N GLU A 444 -26.76 0.12 -7.15
CA GLU A 444 -27.04 -1.25 -7.55
C GLU A 444 -25.76 -2.05 -7.80
N ILE A 445 -24.85 -1.51 -8.61
CA ILE A 445 -23.52 -2.10 -8.85
C ILE A 445 -22.71 -2.25 -7.56
N LYS A 446 -22.81 -1.30 -6.62
CA LYS A 446 -22.15 -1.41 -5.31
C LYS A 446 -22.72 -2.60 -4.52
N ARG A 447 -24.05 -2.70 -4.39
CA ARG A 447 -24.71 -3.83 -3.70
C ARG A 447 -24.35 -5.17 -4.34
N PHE A 448 -24.26 -5.20 -5.68
CA PHE A 448 -23.84 -6.38 -6.44
C PHE A 448 -22.39 -6.77 -6.15
N GLY A 449 -21.45 -5.81 -6.20
CA GLY A 449 -20.04 -6.02 -5.83
C GLY A 449 -19.87 -6.48 -4.38
N ASP A 450 -20.58 -5.85 -3.43
CA ASP A 450 -20.52 -6.22 -2.02
C ASP A 450 -20.95 -7.69 -1.78
N LYS A 451 -21.86 -8.25 -2.59
CA LYS A 451 -22.24 -9.67 -2.51
C LYS A 451 -21.07 -10.57 -2.93
N PHE A 452 -20.39 -10.25 -4.02
CA PHE A 452 -19.23 -11.00 -4.51
C PHE A 452 -18.08 -10.97 -3.50
N GLU A 453 -17.77 -9.80 -2.95
CA GLU A 453 -16.72 -9.63 -1.95
C GLU A 453 -17.00 -10.43 -0.67
N ARG A 454 -18.25 -10.39 -0.16
CA ARG A 454 -18.68 -11.22 0.98
C ARG A 454 -18.54 -12.71 0.69
N LEU A 455 -18.87 -13.15 -0.51
CA LEU A 455 -18.71 -14.54 -0.90
C LEU A 455 -17.24 -14.96 -0.93
N SER A 456 -16.34 -14.16 -1.50
CA SER A 456 -14.90 -14.47 -1.50
C SER A 456 -14.32 -14.50 -0.08
N GLN A 457 -14.73 -13.56 0.77
CA GLN A 457 -14.38 -13.54 2.19
C GLN A 457 -14.85 -14.83 2.88
N THR A 458 -16.11 -15.23 2.65
CA THR A 458 -16.69 -16.46 3.22
C THR A 458 -15.93 -17.72 2.80
N LEU A 459 -15.51 -17.83 1.54
CA LEU A 459 -14.68 -18.95 1.08
C LEU A 459 -13.33 -19.00 1.82
N SER A 460 -12.71 -17.84 2.05
CA SER A 460 -11.43 -17.74 2.77
C SER A 460 -11.59 -18.08 4.25
N ASP A 461 -12.66 -17.61 4.90
CA ASP A 461 -12.99 -17.92 6.30
C ASP A 461 -13.35 -19.40 6.53
N LEU A 462 -13.85 -20.08 5.50
CA LEU A 462 -14.10 -21.53 5.50
C LEU A 462 -12.89 -22.37 5.06
N HIS A 463 -11.73 -21.74 4.86
CA HIS A 463 -10.49 -22.38 4.40
C HIS A 463 -10.66 -23.12 3.05
N ILE A 464 -11.54 -22.62 2.19
CA ILE A 464 -11.73 -23.11 0.81
C ILE A 464 -10.80 -22.30 -0.09
N LEU A 465 -9.66 -22.89 -0.43
CA LEU A 465 -8.70 -22.31 -1.37
C LEU A 465 -9.35 -22.16 -2.73
N HIS A 466 -9.32 -20.95 -3.30
CA HIS A 466 -10.00 -20.65 -4.57
C HIS A 466 -9.27 -19.58 -5.38
N HIS A 467 -9.41 -19.67 -6.70
CA HIS A 467 -9.04 -18.65 -7.67
C HIS A 467 -10.28 -18.01 -8.28
N TYR A 468 -10.11 -16.83 -8.88
CA TYR A 468 -11.10 -16.20 -9.73
C TYR A 468 -10.96 -16.60 -11.20
N GLY A 469 -12.10 -16.78 -11.88
CA GLY A 469 -12.19 -17.03 -13.32
C GLY A 469 -12.83 -15.85 -14.04
N ASP A 470 -12.01 -15.02 -14.69
CA ASP A 470 -12.47 -13.92 -15.54
C ASP A 470 -12.92 -14.44 -16.92
N GLU A 471 -14.09 -14.01 -17.40
CA GLU A 471 -14.67 -14.58 -18.63
C GLU A 471 -13.87 -14.25 -19.91
N THR A 472 -13.13 -13.13 -19.93
CA THR A 472 -12.23 -12.80 -21.06
C THR A 472 -11.02 -13.74 -21.07
N LEU A 473 -10.41 -14.00 -19.91
CA LEU A 473 -9.33 -14.98 -19.80
C LEU A 473 -9.80 -16.43 -20.05
N LEU A 474 -10.99 -16.79 -19.58
CA LEU A 474 -11.62 -18.09 -19.86
C LEU A 474 -11.86 -18.28 -21.36
N GLY A 475 -12.28 -17.23 -22.07
CA GLY A 475 -12.46 -17.28 -23.52
C GLY A 475 -11.19 -17.64 -24.28
N LYS A 476 -10.02 -17.18 -23.80
CA LYS A 476 -8.71 -17.41 -24.42
C LYS A 476 -8.02 -18.70 -23.98
N TYR A 477 -8.09 -19.02 -22.68
CA TYR A 477 -7.26 -20.04 -22.04
C TYR A 477 -8.06 -21.15 -21.34
N GLY A 478 -9.39 -21.05 -21.35
CA GLY A 478 -10.28 -22.05 -20.77
C GLY A 478 -10.37 -23.31 -21.61
N SER A 479 -10.34 -24.46 -20.94
CA SER A 479 -10.51 -25.78 -21.56
C SER A 479 -11.01 -26.80 -20.53
N THR A 480 -11.35 -28.02 -20.97
CA THR A 480 -11.66 -29.13 -20.06
C THR A 480 -10.73 -30.31 -20.31
N ALA A 481 -10.43 -31.06 -19.25
CA ALA A 481 -9.63 -32.28 -19.30
C ALA A 481 -10.33 -33.37 -18.47
N GLY A 482 -11.29 -34.06 -19.07
CA GLY A 482 -12.13 -35.03 -18.35
C GLY A 482 -12.95 -34.34 -17.26
N LYS A 483 -12.74 -34.73 -16.00
CA LYS A 483 -13.43 -34.16 -14.83
C LYS A 483 -12.75 -32.91 -14.25
N GLN A 484 -11.84 -32.29 -14.99
CA GLN A 484 -11.14 -31.08 -14.55
C GLN A 484 -11.47 -29.90 -15.48
N PHE A 485 -11.81 -28.76 -14.88
CA PHE A 485 -11.90 -27.49 -15.56
C PHE A 485 -10.52 -26.84 -15.57
N CYS A 486 -10.03 -26.37 -16.71
CA CYS A 486 -8.66 -25.88 -16.87
C CYS A 486 -8.65 -24.42 -17.32
N VAL A 487 -7.77 -23.61 -16.73
CA VAL A 487 -7.52 -22.23 -17.18
C VAL A 487 -6.02 -22.02 -17.20
N GLY A 488 -5.44 -21.95 -18.40
CA GLY A 488 -3.99 -21.89 -18.58
C GLY A 488 -3.28 -23.04 -17.86
N SER A 489 -2.45 -22.71 -16.88
CA SER A 489 -1.65 -23.66 -16.09
C SER A 489 -2.40 -24.29 -14.91
N CYS A 490 -3.58 -23.80 -14.57
CA CYS A 490 -4.35 -24.25 -13.40
C CYS A 490 -5.46 -25.24 -13.75
N ARG A 491 -5.78 -26.11 -12.81
CA ARG A 491 -6.80 -27.17 -12.92
C ARG A 491 -7.71 -27.13 -11.70
N TYR A 492 -9.01 -27.21 -11.93
CA TYR A 492 -10.04 -27.05 -10.91
C TYR A 492 -10.99 -28.24 -10.94
N ASN A 493 -11.33 -28.73 -9.75
CA ASN A 493 -12.26 -29.83 -9.52
C ASN A 493 -13.68 -29.33 -9.19
N VAL A 494 -13.83 -28.05 -8.85
CA VAL A 494 -15.13 -27.41 -8.60
C VAL A 494 -15.16 -26.02 -9.23
N VAL A 495 -16.27 -25.70 -9.91
CA VAL A 495 -16.56 -24.32 -10.39
C VAL A 495 -17.77 -23.76 -9.63
N LEU A 496 -17.61 -22.56 -9.09
CA LEU A 496 -18.63 -21.84 -8.34
C LEU A 496 -19.10 -20.63 -9.16
N ILE A 497 -20.41 -20.48 -9.28
CA ILE A 497 -21.06 -19.37 -9.99
C ILE A 497 -21.67 -18.44 -8.93
N PRO A 498 -21.17 -17.20 -8.76
CA PRO A 498 -21.75 -16.22 -7.84
C PRO A 498 -23.07 -15.65 -8.39
N ASP A 499 -23.63 -14.61 -7.77
CA ASP A 499 -24.62 -13.77 -8.42
C ASP A 499 -24.07 -13.26 -9.77
N MET A 500 -24.75 -13.58 -10.87
CA MET A 500 -24.42 -13.09 -12.21
C MET A 500 -25.72 -12.71 -12.94
N ILE A 501 -25.64 -11.65 -13.75
CA ILE A 501 -26.73 -11.18 -14.62
C ILE A 501 -26.53 -11.75 -16.04
N TYR A 502 -25.28 -11.78 -16.47
CA TYR A 502 -24.86 -12.16 -17.81
C TYR A 502 -23.72 -13.19 -17.74
N MET A 503 -23.68 -14.12 -18.70
CA MET A 503 -22.58 -15.05 -18.91
C MET A 503 -22.22 -15.16 -20.40
N GLU A 504 -20.93 -15.10 -20.71
CA GLU A 504 -20.40 -15.18 -22.07
C GLU A 504 -20.70 -16.55 -22.70
N GLY A 505 -21.00 -16.57 -24.00
CA GLY A 505 -21.29 -17.80 -24.74
C GLY A 505 -20.18 -18.85 -24.62
N LYS A 506 -18.92 -18.40 -24.64
CA LYS A 506 -17.76 -19.30 -24.53
C LYS A 506 -17.64 -19.92 -23.13
N THR A 507 -17.95 -19.16 -22.07
CA THR A 507 -18.01 -19.65 -20.70
C THR A 507 -19.08 -20.74 -20.57
N ILE A 508 -20.28 -20.51 -21.14
CA ILE A 508 -21.37 -21.49 -21.14
C ILE A 508 -20.93 -22.80 -21.81
N GLU A 509 -20.26 -22.72 -22.97
CA GLU A 509 -19.78 -23.91 -23.68
C GLU A 509 -18.79 -24.73 -22.84
N LEU A 510 -17.82 -24.07 -22.21
CA LEU A 510 -16.84 -24.72 -21.34
C LEU A 510 -17.50 -25.37 -20.12
N LEU A 511 -18.43 -24.68 -19.47
CA LEU A 511 -19.16 -25.21 -18.32
C LEU A 511 -20.05 -26.40 -18.70
N MET A 512 -20.69 -26.34 -19.87
CA MET A 512 -21.49 -27.45 -20.39
C MET A 512 -20.63 -28.69 -20.68
N GLU A 513 -19.47 -28.51 -21.32
CA GLU A 513 -18.52 -29.60 -21.58
C GLU A 513 -18.03 -30.22 -20.26
N TYR A 514 -17.70 -29.38 -19.29
CA TYR A 514 -17.25 -29.79 -17.97
C TYR A 514 -18.34 -30.56 -17.20
N ALA A 515 -19.57 -30.04 -17.15
CA ALA A 515 -20.71 -30.70 -16.52
C ALA A 515 -21.01 -32.06 -17.16
N ARG A 516 -21.00 -32.14 -18.51
CA ARG A 516 -21.25 -33.39 -19.25
C ARG A 516 -20.17 -34.44 -19.01
N SER A 517 -18.94 -34.01 -18.71
CA SER A 517 -17.84 -34.89 -18.33
C SER A 517 -17.88 -35.34 -16.86
N GLY A 518 -18.90 -34.91 -16.10
CA GLY A 518 -19.10 -35.24 -14.69
C GLY A 518 -18.39 -34.29 -13.72
N GLY A 519 -17.96 -33.12 -14.20
CA GLY A 519 -17.44 -32.03 -13.39
C GLY A 519 -18.46 -31.47 -12.41
N LYS A 520 -17.98 -30.81 -11.34
CA LYS A 520 -18.83 -30.23 -10.29
C LYS A 520 -18.97 -28.73 -10.47
N ILE A 521 -20.22 -28.28 -10.64
CA ILE A 521 -20.58 -26.87 -10.77
C ILE A 521 -21.68 -26.55 -9.78
N HIS A 522 -21.56 -25.45 -9.04
CA HIS A 522 -22.56 -25.00 -8.09
C HIS A 522 -22.87 -23.52 -8.27
N ALA A 523 -24.15 -23.17 -8.23
CA ALA A 523 -24.58 -21.77 -8.14
C ALA A 523 -24.71 -21.38 -6.66
N LEU A 524 -24.11 -20.27 -6.26
CA LEU A 524 -24.16 -19.73 -4.89
C LEU A 524 -25.03 -18.49 -4.78
N GLY A 525 -25.32 -17.84 -5.90
CA GLY A 525 -26.23 -16.69 -6.01
C GLY A 525 -27.25 -16.87 -7.14
N GLU A 526 -27.79 -15.76 -7.60
CA GLU A 526 -28.70 -15.74 -8.75
C GLU A 526 -27.97 -16.19 -10.03
N PHE A 527 -28.54 -17.21 -10.70
CA PHE A 527 -28.01 -17.75 -11.94
C PHE A 527 -28.35 -16.82 -13.11
N PRO A 528 -27.40 -16.53 -14.03
CA PRO A 528 -27.58 -15.50 -15.06
C PRO A 528 -28.76 -15.79 -15.99
N GLU A 529 -29.38 -14.72 -16.47
CA GLU A 529 -30.54 -14.77 -17.36
C GLU A 529 -30.20 -14.29 -18.77
N LEU A 530 -29.11 -13.52 -18.91
CA LEU A 530 -28.63 -12.95 -20.16
C LEU A 530 -27.37 -13.66 -20.65
N THR A 531 -27.21 -13.70 -21.97
CA THR A 531 -26.01 -14.22 -22.65
C THR A 531 -25.97 -13.68 -24.09
N ASP A 532 -25.05 -14.18 -24.92
CA ASP A 532 -25.05 -13.95 -26.36
C ASP A 532 -26.33 -14.46 -27.03
N ASN A 533 -26.77 -13.75 -28.07
CA ASN A 533 -28.04 -14.05 -28.78
C ASN A 533 -28.19 -15.53 -29.19
N ASN A 534 -27.09 -16.21 -29.51
CA ASN A 534 -27.09 -17.60 -29.98
C ASN A 534 -26.87 -18.64 -28.86
N CYS A 535 -26.85 -18.22 -27.59
CA CYS A 535 -26.48 -19.05 -26.45
C CYS A 535 -27.60 -19.22 -25.42
N GLN A 536 -28.76 -18.57 -25.58
CA GLN A 536 -29.85 -18.62 -24.59
C GLN A 536 -30.33 -20.05 -24.31
N ASP A 537 -30.49 -20.88 -25.35
CA ASP A 537 -30.89 -22.28 -25.19
C ASP A 537 -29.84 -23.10 -24.41
N LYS A 538 -28.56 -22.85 -24.67
CA LYS A 538 -27.44 -23.49 -23.95
C LYS A 538 -27.39 -23.03 -22.49
N LEU A 539 -27.63 -21.75 -22.21
CA LEU A 539 -27.71 -21.21 -20.85
C LEU A 539 -28.85 -21.88 -20.06
N ASN A 540 -30.02 -22.00 -20.69
CA ASN A 540 -31.18 -22.68 -20.12
C ASN A 540 -30.93 -24.19 -19.88
N GLU A 541 -30.13 -24.83 -20.73
CA GLU A 541 -29.68 -26.21 -20.52
C GLU A 541 -28.71 -26.29 -19.34
N LEU A 542 -27.71 -25.41 -19.29
CA LEU A 542 -26.72 -25.34 -18.20
C LEU A 542 -27.38 -25.12 -16.84
N ARG A 543 -28.37 -24.22 -16.75
CA ARG A 543 -29.13 -23.95 -15.51
C ARG A 543 -29.74 -25.22 -14.90
N LYS A 544 -30.11 -26.21 -15.72
CA LYS A 544 -30.66 -27.50 -15.25
C LYS A 544 -29.59 -28.44 -14.70
N LEU A 545 -28.34 -28.26 -15.11
CA LEU A 545 -27.19 -29.07 -14.68
C LEU A 545 -26.50 -28.49 -13.43
N VAL A 546 -26.73 -27.21 -13.12
CA VAL A 546 -26.07 -26.52 -12.01
C VAL A 546 -27.00 -26.46 -10.79
N PRO A 547 -26.80 -27.31 -9.78
CA PRO A 547 -27.55 -27.20 -8.53
C PRO A 547 -27.19 -25.91 -7.78
N TYR A 548 -28.20 -25.30 -7.17
CA TYR A 548 -27.98 -24.27 -6.16
C TYR A 548 -27.39 -24.87 -4.89
N LEU A 549 -26.40 -24.20 -4.32
CA LEU A 549 -25.78 -24.56 -3.06
C LEU A 549 -25.88 -23.35 -2.12
N SER A 550 -26.51 -23.56 -0.97
CA SER A 550 -26.57 -22.54 0.07
C SER A 550 -25.18 -22.31 0.65
N PRO A 551 -24.81 -21.06 1.01
CA PRO A 551 -23.61 -20.79 1.80
C PRO A 551 -23.58 -21.59 3.12
N ALA A 552 -24.74 -21.91 3.69
CA ALA A 552 -24.84 -22.77 4.87
C ALA A 552 -24.45 -24.22 4.51
N GLY A 553 -23.30 -24.69 5.02
CA GLY A 553 -22.76 -26.02 4.73
C GLY A 553 -21.89 -26.11 3.47
N LEU A 554 -21.48 -24.96 2.92
CA LEU A 554 -20.64 -24.85 1.72
C LEU A 554 -19.41 -25.77 1.77
N LYS A 555 -18.65 -25.70 2.87
CA LYS A 555 -17.45 -26.51 3.10
C LYS A 555 -17.73 -28.01 3.04
N ALA A 556 -18.72 -28.48 3.79
CA ALA A 556 -19.07 -29.91 3.87
C ALA A 556 -19.51 -30.50 2.51
N MET A 557 -20.05 -29.67 1.61
CA MET A 557 -20.48 -30.08 0.27
C MET A 557 -19.35 -30.02 -0.76
N ILE A 558 -18.40 -29.10 -0.61
CA ILE A 558 -17.27 -28.92 -1.53
C ILE A 558 -16.12 -29.86 -1.20
N ASP A 559 -15.74 -29.97 0.08
CA ASP A 559 -14.58 -30.74 0.55
C ASP A 559 -14.51 -32.18 -0.02
N PRO A 560 -15.61 -32.95 -0.14
CA PRO A 560 -15.57 -34.30 -0.73
C PRO A 560 -15.15 -34.36 -2.20
N SER A 561 -15.14 -33.21 -2.90
CA SER A 561 -14.72 -33.10 -4.30
C SER A 561 -13.29 -32.61 -4.47
N LEU A 562 -12.58 -32.32 -3.36
CA LEU A 562 -11.20 -31.82 -3.36
C LEU A 562 -10.22 -32.95 -3.02
N GLU A 563 -9.04 -32.91 -3.64
CA GLU A 563 -7.92 -33.79 -3.31
C GLU A 563 -7.22 -33.34 -2.03
N PHE A 564 -7.16 -32.02 -1.81
CA PHE A 564 -6.56 -31.43 -0.63
C PHE A 564 -7.53 -30.52 0.12
N THR A 565 -7.78 -30.83 1.39
CA THR A 565 -8.63 -30.03 2.27
C THR A 565 -7.83 -29.49 3.45
N VAL A 566 -8.17 -28.27 3.87
CA VAL A 566 -7.67 -27.65 5.09
C VAL A 566 -8.89 -27.23 5.91
N SER A 567 -8.85 -27.47 7.21
CA SER A 567 -9.85 -27.01 8.18
C SER A 567 -9.11 -26.48 9.40
N VAL A 568 -9.47 -25.30 9.87
CA VAL A 568 -8.84 -24.67 11.03
C VAL A 568 -9.91 -24.24 12.00
N THR A 569 -9.98 -24.94 13.12
CA THR A 569 -11.13 -24.85 14.01
C THR A 569 -10.75 -24.48 15.43
N GLU A 570 -11.63 -23.73 16.10
CA GLU A 570 -11.64 -23.51 17.54
C GLU A 570 -13.02 -23.93 18.04
N ASN A 571 -13.09 -24.80 19.06
CA ASN A 571 -14.36 -25.39 19.52
C ASN A 571 -15.20 -26.10 18.43
N ASN A 572 -14.54 -26.68 17.42
CA ASN A 572 -15.14 -27.34 16.25
C ASN A 572 -15.87 -26.41 15.26
N GLU A 573 -15.65 -25.11 15.33
CA GLU A 573 -16.12 -24.13 14.34
C GLU A 573 -14.93 -23.57 13.57
N GLU A 574 -15.09 -23.32 12.26
CA GLU A 574 -14.05 -22.70 11.43
C GLU A 574 -13.74 -21.29 11.94
N ILE A 575 -12.46 -20.94 12.01
CA ILE A 575 -12.02 -19.66 12.54
C ILE A 575 -12.06 -18.60 11.43
N GLU A 576 -13.02 -17.68 11.53
CA GLU A 576 -13.06 -16.48 10.67
C GLU A 576 -11.83 -15.58 10.88
N GLY A 577 -11.34 -14.98 9.80
CA GLY A 577 -10.18 -14.09 9.83
C GLY A 577 -8.83 -14.79 10.02
N LEU A 578 -8.77 -16.14 10.07
CA LEU A 578 -7.53 -16.90 9.97
C LEU A 578 -7.44 -17.47 8.55
N HIS A 579 -6.68 -16.84 7.67
CA HIS A 579 -6.66 -17.23 6.24
C HIS A 579 -5.44 -18.08 5.94
N CYS A 580 -5.52 -18.88 4.87
CA CYS A 580 -4.40 -19.71 4.43
C CYS A 580 -4.24 -19.81 2.92
N CYS A 581 -3.03 -20.14 2.48
CA CYS A 581 -2.73 -20.52 1.10
C CYS A 581 -1.74 -21.69 1.06
N ARG A 582 -1.64 -22.31 -0.12
CA ARG A 582 -0.86 -23.54 -0.34
C ARG A 582 0.07 -23.43 -1.53
N ARG A 583 1.30 -23.92 -1.37
CA ARG A 583 2.23 -24.16 -2.49
C ARG A 583 2.70 -25.61 -2.50
N GLN A 584 2.78 -26.19 -3.68
CA GLN A 584 3.30 -27.53 -3.89
C GLN A 584 4.70 -27.47 -4.52
N LEU A 585 5.68 -27.92 -3.76
CA LEU A 585 7.02 -28.24 -4.26
C LEU A 585 7.05 -29.71 -4.75
N GLU A 586 8.17 -30.16 -5.32
CA GLU A 586 8.31 -31.53 -5.85
C GLU A 586 8.02 -32.61 -4.81
N ASP A 587 8.52 -32.45 -3.58
CA ASP A 587 8.43 -33.44 -2.49
C ASP A 587 7.77 -32.91 -1.21
N LYS A 588 7.25 -31.67 -1.23
CA LYS A 588 6.74 -30.99 -0.04
C LYS A 588 5.55 -30.09 -0.35
N THR A 589 4.69 -29.93 0.64
CA THR A 589 3.62 -28.91 0.61
C THR A 589 3.93 -27.83 1.63
N ILE A 590 3.81 -26.57 1.22
CA ILE A 590 3.90 -25.41 2.11
C ILE A 590 2.48 -24.94 2.38
N LEU A 591 2.15 -24.75 3.65
CA LEU A 591 0.96 -24.04 4.10
C LEU A 591 1.37 -22.77 4.82
N TYR A 592 0.82 -21.64 4.38
CA TYR A 592 0.99 -20.36 5.03
C TYR A 592 -0.34 -19.93 5.65
N PHE A 593 -0.32 -19.58 6.92
CA PHE A 593 -1.49 -19.12 7.68
C PHE A 593 -1.25 -17.71 8.22
N THR A 594 -2.29 -16.89 8.25
CA THR A 594 -2.25 -15.55 8.81
C THR A 594 -3.51 -15.22 9.59
N ASN A 595 -3.34 -14.80 10.85
CA ASN A 595 -4.42 -14.24 11.66
C ASN A 595 -4.58 -12.76 11.30
N LEU A 596 -5.70 -12.42 10.69
CA LEU A 596 -6.05 -11.07 10.26
C LEU A 596 -6.76 -10.27 11.34
N ASN A 597 -7.11 -10.89 12.46
CA ASN A 597 -7.75 -10.20 13.58
C ASN A 597 -6.73 -9.36 14.36
N GLN A 598 -7.11 -8.13 14.72
CA GLN A 598 -6.23 -7.18 15.42
C GLN A 598 -6.20 -7.39 16.94
N ASP A 599 -7.27 -7.96 17.48
CA ASP A 599 -7.61 -8.01 18.90
C ASP A 599 -8.06 -9.42 19.34
N ARG A 600 -7.86 -10.43 18.47
CA ARG A 600 -8.18 -11.83 18.76
C ARG A 600 -6.96 -12.73 18.57
N VAL A 601 -6.68 -13.51 19.60
CA VAL A 601 -5.75 -14.66 19.57
C VAL A 601 -6.53 -15.92 19.21
N CYS A 602 -5.92 -16.86 18.49
CA CYS A 602 -6.56 -18.10 18.05
C CYS A 602 -5.83 -19.33 18.59
N ASN A 603 -6.54 -20.21 19.31
CA ASN A 603 -6.05 -21.52 19.74
C ASN A 603 -6.66 -22.59 18.82
N SER A 604 -5.98 -22.82 17.70
CA SER A 604 -6.56 -23.58 16.59
C SER A 604 -6.17 -25.05 16.60
N LEU A 605 -7.07 -25.86 16.07
CA LEU A 605 -6.86 -27.23 15.66
C LEU A 605 -6.89 -27.28 14.13
N ILE A 606 -5.73 -27.58 13.53
CA ILE A 606 -5.55 -27.64 12.09
C ILE A 606 -5.69 -29.09 11.63
N ARG A 607 -6.51 -29.32 10.61
CA ARG A 607 -6.67 -30.60 9.92
C ARG A 607 -6.36 -30.43 8.44
N VAL A 608 -5.56 -31.36 7.91
CA VAL A 608 -5.16 -31.38 6.51
C VAL A 608 -5.31 -32.79 5.96
N SER A 609 -5.85 -32.95 4.75
CA SER A 609 -5.91 -34.27 4.11
C SER A 609 -4.53 -34.76 3.67
N GLY A 610 -4.30 -36.06 3.81
CA GLY A 610 -3.02 -36.76 3.63
C GLY A 610 -2.30 -37.06 4.95
N ASP A 611 -1.30 -37.94 4.85
CA ASP A 611 -0.46 -38.36 5.98
C ASP A 611 0.90 -37.65 5.90
N TRP A 612 1.14 -36.72 6.83
CA TRP A 612 2.27 -35.80 6.77
C TRP A 612 3.08 -35.79 8.07
N ASN A 613 4.40 -35.64 7.93
CA ASN A 613 5.23 -35.04 8.97
C ASN A 613 5.18 -33.52 8.81
N VAL A 614 5.01 -32.80 9.92
CA VAL A 614 4.76 -31.35 9.93
C VAL A 614 5.90 -30.62 10.63
N GLN A 615 6.47 -29.61 9.97
CA GLN A 615 7.49 -28.73 10.53
C GLN A 615 7.01 -27.28 10.47
N GLU A 616 7.10 -26.54 11.57
CA GLU A 616 6.94 -25.09 11.56
C GLU A 616 8.26 -24.43 11.16
N TYR A 617 8.20 -23.48 10.23
CA TYR A 617 9.34 -22.67 9.82
C TYR A 617 9.16 -21.24 10.32
N ASP A 618 10.03 -20.84 11.25
CA ASP A 618 10.09 -19.47 11.76
C ASP A 618 10.81 -18.58 10.75
N LEU A 619 10.03 -17.73 10.07
CA LEU A 619 10.51 -16.79 9.06
C LEU A 619 11.41 -15.69 9.62
N LEU A 620 11.25 -15.31 10.89
CA LEU A 620 12.06 -14.25 11.50
C LEU A 620 13.43 -14.80 11.89
N ASN A 621 13.43 -15.90 12.64
CA ASN A 621 14.65 -16.52 13.18
C ASN A 621 15.33 -17.50 12.21
N ASN A 622 14.69 -17.82 11.08
CA ASN A 622 15.18 -18.80 10.10
C ASN A 622 15.49 -20.16 10.76
N SER A 623 14.50 -20.70 11.48
CA SER A 623 14.65 -21.96 12.21
C SER A 623 13.47 -22.89 11.94
N TYR A 624 13.69 -24.19 12.15
CA TYR A 624 12.67 -25.22 11.96
C TYR A 624 12.38 -25.88 13.30
N SER A 625 11.11 -26.19 13.55
CA SER A 625 10.68 -27.00 14.68
C SER A 625 9.70 -28.06 14.22
N ASP A 626 9.88 -29.30 14.69
CA ASP A 626 8.93 -30.37 14.41
C ASP A 626 7.68 -30.17 15.26
N ILE A 627 6.50 -30.33 14.65
CA ILE A 627 5.22 -30.17 15.31
C ILE A 627 4.70 -31.53 15.78
N GLU A 628 4.31 -31.59 17.05
CA GLU A 628 3.65 -32.77 17.61
C GLU A 628 2.25 -32.91 17.00
N LEU A 629 1.96 -34.11 16.49
CA LEU A 629 0.69 -34.42 15.85
C LEU A 629 -0.31 -34.97 16.87
N ASN A 630 -1.53 -34.48 16.82
CA ASN A 630 -2.64 -35.04 17.60
C ASN A 630 -3.16 -36.35 16.99
N LEU A 631 -3.21 -36.39 15.65
CA LEU A 631 -3.73 -37.52 14.89
C LEU A 631 -3.01 -37.59 13.53
N CYS A 632 -2.64 -38.80 13.12
CA CYS A 632 -2.25 -39.11 11.75
C CYS A 632 -2.84 -40.49 11.43
N SER A 633 -4.06 -40.52 10.90
CA SER A 633 -4.74 -41.77 10.55
C SER A 633 -5.84 -41.53 9.51
N ASN A 634 -6.12 -42.54 8.69
CA ASN A 634 -7.15 -42.49 7.64
C ASN A 634 -6.96 -41.34 6.63
N GLY A 635 -5.71 -40.95 6.33
CA GLY A 635 -5.42 -39.90 5.36
C GLY A 635 -5.78 -38.50 5.85
N ILE A 636 -5.71 -38.25 7.16
CA ILE A 636 -5.85 -36.92 7.77
C ILE A 636 -4.73 -36.72 8.78
N THR A 637 -4.06 -35.58 8.70
CA THR A 637 -3.08 -35.09 9.68
C THR A 637 -3.69 -33.96 10.50
N GLU A 638 -3.62 -34.05 11.82
CA GLU A 638 -4.16 -33.07 12.77
C GLU A 638 -3.07 -32.61 13.76
N PHE A 639 -2.99 -31.30 13.99
CA PHE A 639 -2.08 -30.70 14.97
C PHE A 639 -2.65 -29.38 15.52
N LYS A 640 -2.15 -28.95 16.69
CA LYS A 640 -2.54 -27.68 17.32
C LYS A 640 -1.61 -26.56 16.92
N ALA A 641 -2.17 -25.37 16.77
CA ALA A 641 -1.41 -24.16 16.47
C ALA A 641 -2.00 -22.95 17.22
N TRP A 642 -1.13 -22.17 17.85
CA TRP A 642 -1.47 -20.91 18.47
C TRP A 642 -1.09 -19.76 17.53
N PHE A 643 -1.98 -18.79 17.36
CA PHE A 643 -1.72 -17.57 16.59
C PHE A 643 -2.02 -16.34 17.44
N GLY A 644 -1.02 -15.48 17.63
CA GLY A 644 -1.22 -14.16 18.21
C GLY A 644 -2.09 -13.27 17.31
N GLU A 645 -2.53 -12.12 17.81
CA GLU A 645 -3.21 -11.12 16.96
C GLU A 645 -2.24 -10.65 15.86
N MET A 646 -2.73 -10.47 14.64
CA MET A 646 -1.90 -10.13 13.47
C MET A 646 -0.72 -11.09 13.19
N ASP A 647 -0.73 -12.29 13.76
CA ASP A 647 0.37 -13.26 13.63
C ASP A 647 0.26 -14.10 12.35
N SER A 648 1.32 -14.79 11.98
CA SER A 648 1.33 -15.67 10.80
C SER A 648 2.38 -16.76 10.93
N LYS A 649 2.08 -17.95 10.40
CA LYS A 649 2.94 -19.13 10.50
C LYS A 649 3.07 -19.85 9.17
N VAL A 650 4.22 -20.49 8.97
CA VAL A 650 4.47 -21.38 7.84
C VAL A 650 4.68 -22.80 8.34
N TYR A 651 3.92 -23.74 7.77
CA TYR A 651 4.11 -25.17 7.98
C TYR A 651 4.57 -25.84 6.69
N ILE A 652 5.59 -26.69 6.81
CA ILE A 652 6.10 -27.53 5.74
C ILE A 652 5.64 -28.96 6.02
N LEU A 653 4.84 -29.49 5.11
CA LEU A 653 4.35 -30.86 5.13
C LEU A 653 5.24 -31.73 4.25
N VAL A 654 5.75 -32.82 4.82
CA VAL A 654 6.55 -33.83 4.14
C VAL A 654 5.76 -35.15 4.16
N PRO A 655 5.55 -35.84 3.02
CA PRO A 655 4.85 -37.12 3.00
C PRO A 655 5.50 -38.14 3.95
N ARG A 656 4.70 -38.84 4.75
CA ARG A 656 5.20 -39.89 5.65
C ARG A 656 5.44 -41.21 4.89
N ALA A 657 6.52 -41.93 5.22
CA ALA A 657 6.78 -43.25 4.66
C ALA A 657 5.87 -44.32 5.33
N ALA A 658 5.49 -45.36 4.58
CA ALA A 658 4.52 -46.37 5.02
C ALA A 658 4.95 -47.21 6.26
N ASP A 659 6.23 -47.18 6.63
CA ASP A 659 6.82 -48.00 7.70
C ASP A 659 7.19 -47.20 8.98
N GLU A 660 6.86 -45.91 9.08
CA GLU A 660 7.11 -45.11 10.29
C GLU A 660 5.99 -45.37 11.34
N GLU A 661 6.24 -46.29 12.28
CA GLU A 661 5.37 -46.50 13.45
C GLU A 661 5.31 -45.24 14.34
N ASN A 662 4.11 -44.95 14.85
CA ASN A 662 3.82 -43.82 15.74
C ASN A 662 4.48 -44.03 17.13
N GLU A 663 5.70 -43.55 17.31
CA GLU A 663 6.37 -43.53 18.62
C GLU A 663 6.54 -42.11 19.17
N TYR A 664 5.44 -41.36 19.39
CA TYR A 664 5.53 -40.10 20.12
C TYR A 664 4.33 -39.90 21.05
N SER A 665 4.54 -40.22 22.33
CA SER A 665 3.88 -39.49 23.42
C SER A 665 4.96 -39.17 24.46
N LYS A 666 5.48 -37.95 24.42
CA LYS A 666 6.10 -37.36 25.61
C LYS A 666 5.15 -36.25 26.04
N GLN A 667 4.33 -36.55 27.05
CA GLN A 667 3.68 -35.51 27.83
C GLN A 667 4.77 -34.54 28.30
N THR A 668 4.79 -33.34 27.71
CA THR A 668 5.52 -32.21 28.26
C THR A 668 4.96 -31.98 29.66
N LYS A 669 5.82 -32.19 30.66
CA LYS A 669 5.52 -31.77 32.04
C LYS A 669 5.11 -30.29 31.97
N LYS A 670 4.05 -29.95 32.70
CA LYS A 670 3.72 -28.56 33.02
C LYS A 670 4.99 -27.96 33.65
N ASP A 671 5.68 -27.09 32.92
CA ASP A 671 6.88 -26.43 33.41
C ASP A 671 6.49 -25.59 34.62
N ASP A 672 7.20 -25.81 35.71
CA ASP A 672 7.12 -25.00 36.91
C ASP A 672 7.88 -23.69 36.59
N SER A 673 7.22 -22.75 35.91
CA SER A 673 7.85 -21.51 35.43
C SER A 673 7.79 -20.40 36.48
N ILE A 674 8.90 -19.68 36.66
CA ILE A 674 8.96 -18.42 37.40
C ILE A 674 8.55 -17.30 36.45
N LEU A 675 7.62 -16.46 36.88
CA LEU A 675 7.19 -15.28 36.13
C LEU A 675 7.86 -14.04 36.70
N LEU A 676 8.52 -13.27 35.84
CA LEU A 676 9.02 -11.93 36.16
C LEU A 676 8.21 -10.91 35.38
N GLU A 677 7.94 -9.76 36.00
CA GLU A 677 7.21 -8.66 35.37
C GLU A 677 8.05 -7.38 35.40
N SER A 678 7.80 -6.50 34.43
CA SER A 678 8.43 -5.18 34.42
C SER A 678 7.97 -4.34 35.62
N GLY A 679 8.92 -3.69 36.30
CA GLY A 679 8.61 -2.58 37.20
C GLY A 679 8.10 -1.36 36.44
N GLY A 680 7.62 -0.36 37.20
CA GLY A 680 7.07 0.90 36.68
C GLY A 680 8.00 2.11 36.79
N ARG A 681 9.27 1.91 37.15
CA ARG A 681 10.30 2.96 37.24
C ARG A 681 11.56 2.50 36.52
N PHE A 682 12.04 3.30 35.59
CA PHE A 682 13.23 3.03 34.79
C PHE A 682 14.24 4.18 34.95
N GLU A 683 15.51 3.85 35.08
CA GLU A 683 16.61 4.82 34.95
C GLU A 683 16.86 5.08 33.46
N LEU A 684 16.93 6.36 33.07
CA LEU A 684 17.31 6.76 31.71
C LEU A 684 18.82 6.62 31.56
N VAL A 685 19.25 5.69 30.70
CA VAL A 685 20.69 5.43 30.47
C VAL A 685 21.22 6.33 29.37
N ASN A 686 20.51 6.38 28.24
CA ASN A 686 20.91 7.13 27.07
C ASN A 686 19.69 7.49 26.20
N SER A 687 19.83 8.52 25.37
CA SER A 687 18.83 8.86 24.36
C SER A 687 19.52 9.52 23.16
N SER A 688 18.92 9.41 21.98
CA SER A 688 19.13 10.40 20.92
C SER A 688 18.89 11.82 21.46
N LEU A 689 19.45 12.82 20.79
CA LEU A 689 19.09 14.22 21.07
C LEU A 689 17.58 14.38 20.91
N ASN A 690 16.96 15.08 21.85
CA ASN A 690 15.54 15.36 21.84
C ASN A 690 15.26 16.57 20.94
N ALA A 691 14.04 16.65 20.43
CA ALA A 691 13.64 17.69 19.50
C ALA A 691 12.48 18.52 20.06
N MET A 692 12.30 19.72 19.54
CA MET A 692 11.07 20.50 19.66
C MET A 692 10.73 21.10 18.30
N THR A 693 9.53 20.79 17.77
CA THR A 693 9.05 21.34 16.50
C THR A 693 8.46 22.73 16.73
N LEU A 694 8.93 23.72 15.97
CA LEU A 694 8.38 25.07 15.91
C LEU A 694 7.73 25.27 14.54
N ASP A 695 6.43 25.02 14.45
CA ASP A 695 5.65 25.04 13.21
C ASP A 695 4.74 26.26 13.07
N TYR A 696 4.74 27.15 14.05
CA TYR A 696 4.11 28.47 13.97
C TYR A 696 5.13 29.60 14.05
N CYS A 697 4.90 30.65 13.26
CA CYS A 697 5.71 31.85 13.26
C CYS A 697 4.87 33.11 13.13
N GLY A 698 5.36 34.23 13.68
CA GLY A 698 4.95 35.55 13.20
C GLY A 698 5.74 35.88 11.94
N TYR A 699 5.16 36.65 11.01
CA TYR A 699 5.86 36.97 9.76
C TYR A 699 5.69 38.44 9.38
N ARG A 700 6.65 38.94 8.61
CA ARG A 700 6.57 40.24 7.95
C ARG A 700 7.01 40.07 6.50
N ILE A 701 6.28 40.73 5.59
CA ILE A 701 6.60 40.81 4.17
C ILE A 701 7.24 42.17 3.91
N GLU A 702 8.41 42.19 3.28
CA GLU A 702 9.19 43.40 3.04
C GLU A 702 9.38 44.26 4.32
N ASN A 703 8.87 45.50 4.31
CA ASN A 703 8.95 46.45 5.41
C ASN A 703 7.58 46.70 6.08
N GLU A 704 6.63 45.77 5.94
CA GLU A 704 5.31 45.87 6.58
C GLU A 704 5.39 45.79 8.13
N GLU A 705 4.24 45.89 8.81
CA GLU A 705 4.17 45.55 10.23
C GLU A 705 4.18 44.02 10.43
N TRP A 706 4.67 43.57 11.59
CA TRP A 706 4.60 42.17 11.99
C TRP A 706 3.16 41.68 12.02
N LYS A 707 2.87 40.62 11.27
CA LYS A 707 1.58 39.94 11.29
C LYS A 707 1.47 38.99 12.50
N PRO A 708 0.25 38.63 12.91
CA PRO A 708 0.03 37.64 13.96
C PRO A 708 0.67 36.28 13.64
N LYS A 709 0.83 35.47 14.70
CA LYS A 709 1.33 34.08 14.61
C LYS A 709 0.41 33.23 13.72
N THR A 710 0.97 32.48 12.78
CA THR A 710 0.26 31.53 11.90
C THR A 710 1.10 30.27 11.73
N ASN A 711 0.46 29.14 11.41
CA ASN A 711 1.18 27.92 11.06
C ASN A 711 1.95 28.13 9.74
N THR A 712 3.16 27.56 9.66
CA THR A 712 4.10 27.66 8.53
C THR A 712 3.51 27.13 7.22
N ILE A 713 2.70 26.07 7.27
CA ILE A 713 2.04 25.50 6.09
C ILE A 713 1.00 26.48 5.54
N LYS A 714 0.19 27.07 6.42
CA LYS A 714 -0.77 28.12 6.02
C LYS A 714 -0.06 29.37 5.46
N LEU A 715 1.12 29.71 6.00
CA LEU A 715 1.91 30.81 5.47
C LEU A 715 2.38 30.53 4.04
N MET A 716 2.77 29.29 3.72
CA MET A 716 3.08 28.88 2.35
C MET A 716 1.91 29.17 1.40
N ASP A 717 0.68 28.81 1.76
CA ASP A 717 -0.51 29.07 0.94
C ASP A 717 -0.79 30.56 0.75
N ILE A 718 -0.66 31.35 1.82
CA ILE A 718 -0.79 32.82 1.77
C ILE A 718 0.19 33.40 0.75
N LEU A 719 1.45 32.96 0.76
CA LEU A 719 2.49 33.45 -0.13
C LEU A 719 2.28 33.01 -1.58
N LEU A 720 1.89 31.75 -1.79
CA LEU A 720 1.52 31.23 -3.11
C LEU A 720 0.37 32.03 -3.73
N ALA A 721 -0.64 32.39 -2.93
CA ALA A 721 -1.79 33.19 -3.39
C ALA A 721 -1.41 34.62 -3.81
N LYS A 722 -0.29 35.17 -3.31
CA LYS A 722 0.18 36.51 -3.73
C LYS A 722 0.76 36.52 -5.14
N ARG A 723 1.34 35.40 -5.61
CA ARG A 723 1.96 35.26 -6.93
C ARG A 723 3.06 36.29 -7.21
N GLU A 724 3.82 36.63 -6.17
CA GLU A 724 4.89 37.65 -6.20
C GLU A 724 6.12 37.13 -5.47
N ASN A 725 7.30 37.59 -5.91
CA ASN A 725 8.55 37.35 -5.19
C ASN A 725 8.67 38.37 -4.05
N VAL A 726 8.97 37.90 -2.83
CA VAL A 726 8.99 38.76 -1.64
C VAL A 726 10.10 38.39 -0.65
N ASN A 727 10.66 39.39 0.03
CA ASN A 727 11.48 39.20 1.21
C ASN A 727 10.61 38.96 2.45
N LEU A 728 10.97 37.94 3.23
CA LEU A 728 10.25 37.52 4.42
C LEU A 728 11.17 37.54 5.63
N GLU A 729 10.62 38.00 6.76
CA GLU A 729 11.17 37.72 8.08
C GLU A 729 10.19 36.84 8.84
N LEU A 730 10.67 35.70 9.34
CA LEU A 730 9.91 34.72 10.10
C LEU A 730 10.41 34.70 11.54
N ARG A 731 9.52 34.99 12.49
CA ARG A 731 9.83 35.04 13.93
C ARG A 731 9.25 33.83 14.64
N PHE A 732 10.14 33.04 15.24
CA PHE A 732 9.84 31.90 16.09
C PHE A 732 10.26 32.21 17.54
N ASN A 733 9.44 31.80 18.50
CA ASN A 733 9.69 32.02 19.93
C ASN A 733 9.64 30.68 20.66
N PHE A 734 10.46 30.53 21.70
CA PHE A 734 10.46 29.39 22.61
C PHE A 734 11.03 29.78 23.98
N GLU A 735 10.76 28.99 25.00
CA GLU A 735 11.19 29.25 26.37
C GLU A 735 12.18 28.17 26.87
N ILE A 736 13.19 28.62 27.63
CA ILE A 736 14.12 27.75 28.35
C ILE A 736 14.05 28.08 29.84
N LEU A 737 13.64 27.13 30.70
CA LEU A 737 13.62 27.37 32.15
C LEU A 737 14.98 27.10 32.83
N ALA A 738 15.72 26.10 32.35
CA ALA A 738 17.08 25.83 32.83
C ALA A 738 18.08 26.95 32.45
N ASP A 739 19.23 27.00 33.13
CA ASP A 739 20.38 27.74 32.57
C ASP A 739 20.84 27.02 31.29
N PRO A 740 20.85 27.68 30.11
CA PRO A 740 21.24 27.02 28.86
C PRO A 740 22.60 26.32 28.92
N LYS A 741 23.49 26.71 29.83
CA LYS A 741 24.81 26.07 30.02
C LYS A 741 24.75 24.63 30.51
N VAL A 742 23.61 24.17 31.04
CA VAL A 742 23.46 22.77 31.47
C VAL A 742 23.34 21.81 30.29
N PHE A 743 22.88 22.30 29.13
CA PHE A 743 22.81 21.54 27.90
C PHE A 743 24.22 21.40 27.31
N LYS A 744 24.61 20.17 26.97
CA LYS A 744 25.89 19.88 26.31
C LYS A 744 25.82 20.18 24.82
N GLU A 745 24.64 20.02 24.22
CA GLU A 745 24.41 20.19 22.79
C GLU A 745 23.09 20.90 22.54
N PHE A 746 23.12 21.96 21.72
CA PHE A 746 21.91 22.69 21.33
C PHE A 746 22.04 23.25 19.92
N TYR A 747 21.14 22.80 19.03
CA TYR A 747 21.15 23.15 17.63
C TYR A 747 19.80 23.68 17.16
N LEU A 748 19.86 24.58 16.17
CA LEU A 748 18.76 24.87 15.27
C LEU A 748 18.89 23.98 14.04
N VAL A 749 17.80 23.33 13.64
CA VAL A 749 17.71 22.60 12.38
C VAL A 749 16.74 23.33 11.46
N SER A 750 17.17 23.52 10.21
CA SER A 750 16.35 24.12 9.16
C SER A 750 16.50 23.38 7.84
N GLU A 751 15.41 23.30 7.08
CA GLU A 751 15.33 22.64 5.78
C GLU A 751 15.78 23.56 4.61
N GLN A 752 15.94 24.85 4.86
CA GLN A 752 16.37 25.83 3.85
C GLN A 752 17.90 26.00 3.89
N LYS A 753 18.64 25.27 3.04
CA LYS A 753 20.12 25.25 3.11
C LYS A 753 20.83 26.49 2.55
N GLU A 754 20.27 27.14 1.53
CA GLU A 754 21.07 27.95 0.60
C GLU A 754 20.93 29.47 0.80
N LYS A 755 19.98 29.93 1.62
CA LYS A 755 19.60 31.36 1.68
C LYS A 755 19.15 31.85 3.07
N ILE A 756 19.62 31.28 4.18
CA ILE A 756 19.22 31.75 5.51
C ILE A 756 20.26 32.70 6.10
N SER A 757 19.79 33.88 6.51
CA SER A 757 20.41 34.65 7.60
C SER A 757 19.45 34.68 8.79
N ALA A 758 19.99 34.67 10.01
CA ALA A 758 19.17 34.75 11.21
C ALA A 758 19.65 35.79 12.21
N GLN A 759 18.72 36.21 13.05
CA GLN A 759 19.00 36.87 14.31
C GLN A 759 18.44 36.04 15.45
N ILE A 760 19.25 35.81 16.48
CA ILE A 760 18.84 35.12 17.70
C ILE A 760 19.02 36.08 18.86
N ASN A 761 17.94 36.37 19.58
CA ASN A 761 17.93 37.33 20.69
C ASN A 761 18.54 38.71 20.31
N GLY A 762 18.28 39.16 19.08
CA GLY A 762 18.80 40.42 18.53
C GLY A 762 20.26 40.38 18.05
N GLN A 763 20.97 39.25 18.22
CA GLN A 763 22.33 39.07 17.70
C GLN A 763 22.27 38.42 16.32
N SER A 764 23.01 38.96 15.35
CA SER A 764 23.13 38.32 14.04
C SER A 764 23.96 37.05 14.15
N VAL A 765 23.47 35.97 13.55
CA VAL A 765 24.11 34.65 13.57
C VAL A 765 24.69 34.35 12.20
N GLU A 766 25.98 34.02 12.17
CA GLU A 766 26.62 33.43 10.99
C GLU A 766 26.46 31.92 11.06
N PHE A 767 25.58 31.38 10.24
CA PHE A 767 25.32 29.94 10.22
C PHE A 767 26.48 29.18 9.60
N ASN A 768 27.17 28.42 10.44
CA ASN A 768 28.12 27.39 10.01
C ASN A 768 27.46 26.02 10.16
N GLN A 769 27.17 25.37 9.04
CA GLN A 769 26.53 24.04 9.06
C GLN A 769 27.43 23.02 9.79
N LYS A 770 26.87 22.34 10.79
CA LYS A 770 27.49 21.27 11.58
C LYS A 770 26.93 19.90 11.21
N GLY A 771 26.82 19.63 9.91
CA GLY A 771 26.21 18.42 9.37
C GLY A 771 24.70 18.53 9.16
N TRP A 772 23.99 17.41 9.31
CA TRP A 772 22.56 17.28 9.09
C TRP A 772 21.93 16.39 10.17
N TRP A 773 20.59 16.37 10.24
CA TRP A 773 19.84 15.53 11.18
C TRP A 773 18.58 14.98 10.51
N LEU A 774 18.26 13.69 10.73
CA LEU A 774 17.12 12.96 10.15
C LEU A 774 17.18 12.78 8.63
N ASP A 775 17.39 13.85 7.88
CA ASP A 775 17.49 13.89 6.42
C ASP A 775 18.64 14.81 6.01
N LYS A 776 19.34 14.51 4.92
CA LYS A 776 20.44 15.38 4.48
C LYS A 776 19.96 16.78 4.18
N GLY A 777 18.70 16.97 3.78
CA GLY A 777 17.98 18.23 3.62
C GLY A 777 17.92 19.13 4.86
N PHE A 778 18.10 18.56 6.06
CA PHE A 778 17.87 19.23 7.34
C PHE A 778 19.21 19.66 7.93
N ALA A 779 19.65 20.88 7.61
CA ALA A 779 20.94 21.40 8.04
C ALA A 779 20.93 21.74 9.53
N LYS A 780 21.99 21.29 10.24
CA LYS A 780 22.16 21.52 11.68
C LYS A 780 23.08 22.71 11.93
N TYR A 781 22.65 23.65 12.77
CA TYR A 781 23.40 24.85 13.14
C TYR A 781 23.54 24.94 14.65
N ASP A 782 24.77 25.10 15.15
CA ASP A 782 25.01 25.33 16.58
C ASP A 782 24.62 26.77 16.92
N ILE A 783 23.68 26.90 17.86
CA ILE A 783 23.16 28.20 18.32
C ILE A 783 23.35 28.40 19.83
N HIS A 784 24.04 27.48 20.51
CA HIS A 784 24.06 27.39 21.96
C HIS A 784 24.55 28.69 22.62
N SER A 785 25.56 29.33 22.04
CA SER A 785 26.15 30.58 22.55
C SER A 785 25.24 31.80 22.49
N TYR A 786 24.12 31.73 21.75
CA TYR A 786 23.18 32.85 21.56
C TYR A 786 21.95 32.76 22.47
N LEU A 787 21.82 31.67 23.22
CA LEU A 787 20.65 31.37 24.06
C LEU A 787 20.75 32.02 25.43
N LYS A 788 19.58 32.29 26.02
CA LYS A 788 19.44 32.80 27.39
C LYS A 788 18.33 32.05 28.12
N GLN A 789 18.37 32.08 29.45
CA GLN A 789 17.26 31.60 30.27
C GLN A 789 16.02 32.50 30.04
N GLY A 790 14.84 31.89 30.03
CA GLY A 790 13.55 32.50 29.71
C GLY A 790 13.23 32.48 28.22
N ASN A 791 12.56 33.54 27.74
CA ASN A 791 12.10 33.66 26.36
C ASN A 791 13.25 33.91 25.38
N ASN A 792 13.30 33.11 24.32
CA ASN A 792 14.23 33.23 23.21
C ASN A 792 13.47 33.51 21.90
N GLU A 793 14.09 34.30 21.03
CA GLU A 793 13.53 34.68 19.72
C GLU A 793 14.52 34.33 18.61
N ILE A 794 14.02 33.70 17.55
CA ILE A 794 14.74 33.42 16.29
C ILE A 794 14.00 34.14 15.16
N ILE A 795 14.69 35.04 14.47
CA ILE A 795 14.20 35.69 13.24
C ILE A 795 14.98 35.14 12.06
N LEU A 796 14.32 34.41 11.17
CA LEU A 796 14.88 33.94 9.90
C LEU A 796 14.52 34.90 8.77
N LYS A 797 15.49 35.20 7.90
CA LYS A 797 15.25 35.97 6.67
C LYS A 797 15.27 35.04 5.48
N VAL A 798 14.21 35.09 4.68
CA VAL A 798 13.96 34.20 3.54
C VAL A 798 13.53 35.03 2.34
N PHE A 799 14.07 34.73 1.16
CA PHE A 799 13.55 35.27 -0.10
C PHE A 799 12.61 34.24 -0.72
N PHE A 800 11.33 34.57 -0.80
CA PHE A 800 10.30 33.70 -1.38
C PHE A 800 10.15 33.98 -2.87
N GLU A 801 10.35 32.95 -3.67
CA GLU A 801 10.16 32.97 -5.12
C GLU A 801 9.62 31.62 -5.60
N GLN A 802 8.84 31.63 -6.68
CA GLN A 802 8.38 30.44 -7.40
C GLN A 802 8.42 30.65 -8.92
N PRO A 803 8.62 29.58 -9.71
CA PRO A 803 8.49 29.68 -11.16
C PRO A 803 7.02 29.81 -11.57
N GLN A 804 6.75 30.47 -12.70
CA GLN A 804 5.40 30.73 -13.21
C GLN A 804 4.54 29.45 -13.33
N LYS A 805 5.16 28.32 -13.71
CA LYS A 805 4.49 27.00 -13.82
C LYS A 805 3.78 26.61 -12.51
N VAL A 806 4.33 26.93 -11.34
CA VAL A 806 3.65 26.63 -10.06
C VAL A 806 2.30 27.35 -9.98
N TYR A 807 2.27 28.63 -10.34
CA TYR A 807 1.04 29.41 -10.31
C TYR A 807 0.02 28.93 -11.35
N ASP A 808 0.50 28.56 -12.54
CA ASP A 808 -0.36 28.07 -13.63
C ASP A 808 -1.04 26.74 -13.25
N VAL A 809 -0.33 25.85 -12.55
CA VAL A 809 -0.87 24.56 -12.10
C VAL A 809 -1.80 24.72 -10.89
N LEU A 810 -1.41 25.52 -9.90
CA LEU A 810 -2.20 25.68 -8.67
C LEU A 810 -3.47 26.50 -8.87
N PHE A 811 -3.46 27.47 -9.79
CA PHE A 811 -4.57 28.41 -10.00
C PHE A 811 -5.18 28.35 -11.40
N GLY A 812 -4.75 27.41 -12.25
CA GLY A 812 -5.33 27.17 -13.56
C GLY A 812 -6.68 26.45 -13.49
N GLU A 813 -7.51 26.66 -14.51
CA GLU A 813 -8.81 26.00 -14.62
C GLU A 813 -8.66 24.55 -15.12
N ASN A 814 -9.40 23.63 -14.50
CA ASN A 814 -9.47 22.21 -14.90
C ASN A 814 -8.12 21.46 -14.94
N VAL A 815 -7.11 21.95 -14.20
CA VAL A 815 -5.81 21.30 -14.06
C VAL A 815 -5.98 19.98 -13.30
N LEU A 816 -5.59 18.88 -13.95
CA LEU A 816 -5.66 17.54 -13.37
C LEU A 816 -4.53 17.28 -12.38
N GLU A 817 -4.68 16.21 -11.60
CA GLU A 817 -3.68 15.72 -10.65
C GLU A 817 -2.32 15.41 -11.29
N THR A 818 -2.29 15.00 -12.56
CA THR A 818 -1.07 14.76 -13.36
C THR A 818 -0.07 15.90 -13.33
N GLU A 819 -0.55 17.16 -13.33
CA GLU A 819 0.32 18.33 -13.25
C GLU A 819 0.67 18.70 -11.81
N LYS A 820 -0.21 18.41 -10.85
CA LYS A 820 0.01 18.68 -9.42
C LYS A 820 1.04 17.73 -8.81
N ASN A 821 1.02 16.46 -9.22
CA ASN A 821 1.86 15.38 -8.71
C ASN A 821 3.36 15.57 -9.03
N LYS A 822 3.70 16.44 -9.99
CA LYS A 822 5.08 16.77 -10.40
C LYS A 822 5.50 18.21 -10.07
N LEU A 823 4.78 18.89 -9.17
CA LEU A 823 5.14 20.25 -8.76
C LEU A 823 6.46 20.26 -7.97
N THR A 824 7.31 21.24 -8.30
CA THR A 824 8.55 21.53 -7.58
C THR A 824 8.57 23.00 -7.22
N PHE A 825 8.80 23.28 -5.94
CA PHE A 825 8.88 24.63 -5.40
C PHE A 825 10.35 25.08 -5.30
N ASN A 826 10.61 26.35 -5.58
CA ASN A 826 11.93 26.96 -5.37
C ASN A 826 12.16 27.31 -3.90
N THR A 827 11.12 27.84 -3.24
CA THR A 827 11.14 28.16 -1.82
C THR A 827 10.02 27.44 -1.09
N GLU A 828 10.33 26.70 -0.03
CA GLU A 828 9.33 26.04 0.81
C GLU A 828 9.40 26.65 2.21
N ILE A 829 8.26 27.15 2.70
CA ILE A 829 8.15 27.64 4.08
C ILE A 829 7.78 26.45 4.97
N GLU A 830 8.67 26.14 5.92
CA GLU A 830 8.58 24.94 6.74
C GLU A 830 8.78 25.25 8.22
N SER A 831 8.42 24.29 9.04
CA SER A 831 8.77 24.27 10.47
C SER A 831 10.29 24.27 10.65
N ILE A 832 10.74 24.79 11.79
CA ILE A 832 12.12 24.62 12.25
C ILE A 832 12.15 23.75 13.49
N TYR A 833 13.31 23.16 13.78
CA TYR A 833 13.44 22.24 14.91
C TYR A 833 14.55 22.72 15.83
N LEU A 834 14.30 22.67 17.13
CA LEU A 834 15.37 22.74 18.14
C LEU A 834 15.79 21.31 18.45
N LEU A 835 17.10 21.04 18.52
CA LEU A 835 17.66 19.70 18.76
C LEU A 835 18.73 19.78 19.85
N GLY A 836 18.62 18.98 20.91
CA GLY A 836 19.59 19.03 22.01
C GLY A 836 19.35 18.02 23.12
N ASP A 837 20.16 18.09 24.17
CA ASP A 837 20.07 17.21 25.34
C ASP A 837 19.15 17.77 26.43
N PHE A 838 17.96 18.21 26.03
CA PHE A 838 16.91 18.78 26.91
C PHE A 838 15.63 17.92 26.94
N GLY A 839 14.79 18.14 27.95
CA GLY A 839 13.40 17.69 27.97
C GLY A 839 12.46 18.80 27.49
N VAL A 840 11.36 18.42 26.82
CA VAL A 840 10.29 19.34 26.41
C VAL A 840 9.06 19.12 27.29
N TYR A 841 8.67 20.16 28.02
CA TYR A 841 7.57 20.13 28.96
C TYR A 841 6.52 21.15 28.57
N ASN A 842 5.31 21.02 29.12
CA ASN A 842 4.23 21.98 28.93
C ASN A 842 3.90 22.62 30.29
N HIS A 843 3.69 23.94 30.31
CA HIS A 843 3.28 24.64 31.55
C HIS A 843 1.87 24.24 31.98
N ASP A 844 1.05 23.83 31.02
CA ASP A 844 -0.27 23.25 31.22
C ASP A 844 -0.18 21.71 31.24
N SER A 845 -1.23 21.07 31.75
CA SER A 845 -1.28 19.60 31.80
C SER A 845 -1.63 18.99 30.45
N PHE A 846 -1.02 17.85 30.12
CA PHE A 846 -1.48 16.99 29.04
C PHE A 846 -2.84 16.35 29.37
N SER A 847 -3.68 16.18 28.35
CA SER A 847 -4.93 15.43 28.44
C SER A 847 -4.92 14.22 27.49
N TYR A 848 -5.80 13.24 27.76
CA TYR A 848 -5.83 11.98 27.03
C TYR A 848 -7.18 11.78 26.35
N SER A 849 -7.14 11.15 25.18
CA SER A 849 -8.30 10.92 24.35
C SER A 849 -8.24 9.53 23.68
N TRP A 850 -9.20 9.22 22.81
CA TRP A 850 -9.28 7.96 22.09
C TRP A 850 -8.04 7.76 21.16
N ARG A 851 -7.72 6.52 20.77
CA ARG A 851 -6.58 6.18 19.87
C ARG A 851 -5.16 6.58 20.35
N LYS A 852 -4.88 6.43 21.66
CA LYS A 852 -3.54 6.73 22.22
C LYS A 852 -3.13 8.21 22.09
N GLU A 853 -4.11 9.08 21.96
CA GLU A 853 -3.92 10.51 21.74
C GLU A 853 -3.60 11.24 23.05
N ILE A 854 -2.54 12.05 23.01
CA ILE A 854 -2.10 12.95 24.06
C ILE A 854 -2.20 14.37 23.53
N ILE A 855 -3.00 15.20 24.19
CA ILE A 855 -3.33 16.56 23.74
C ILE A 855 -2.69 17.59 24.67
N ALA A 856 -2.04 18.59 24.08
CA ALA A 856 -1.50 19.75 24.77
C ALA A 856 -1.72 21.03 23.97
N ASN A 857 -1.74 22.18 24.63
CA ASN A 857 -1.68 23.47 23.94
C ASN A 857 -0.23 23.80 23.50
N ASP A 858 0.00 24.97 22.92
CA ASP A 858 1.31 25.39 22.41
C ASP A 858 2.27 25.96 23.47
N ASN A 859 1.96 25.84 24.77
CA ASN A 859 2.68 26.46 25.88
C ASN A 859 3.85 25.60 26.41
N PHE A 860 4.79 25.27 25.51
CA PHE A 860 5.93 24.41 25.80
C PHE A 860 7.19 25.17 26.26
N TYR A 861 8.00 24.53 27.09
CA TYR A 861 9.31 25.02 27.54
C TYR A 861 10.36 23.90 27.58
N LEU A 862 11.64 24.30 27.55
CA LEU A 862 12.79 23.41 27.64
C LEU A 862 13.40 23.41 29.05
N ASP A 863 13.71 22.22 29.58
CA ASP A 863 14.42 22.02 30.84
C ASP A 863 15.37 20.80 30.76
N GLN A 864 16.03 20.44 31.85
CA GLN A 864 16.88 19.25 31.94
C GLN A 864 16.07 17.98 31.65
N LYS A 865 16.70 17.00 30.98
CA LYS A 865 16.10 15.68 30.79
C LYS A 865 15.87 14.97 32.13
N PRO A 866 14.85 14.10 32.22
CA PRO A 866 14.62 13.34 33.44
C PRO A 866 15.69 12.24 33.62
N ASP A 867 16.15 12.01 34.85
CA ASP A 867 17.01 10.87 35.18
C ASP A 867 16.22 9.55 35.25
N TYR A 868 14.91 9.62 35.51
CA TYR A 868 14.03 8.46 35.65
C TYR A 868 12.73 8.66 34.89
N LEU A 869 12.24 7.58 34.30
CA LEU A 869 10.97 7.49 33.60
C LEU A 869 10.02 6.56 34.34
N TYR A 870 8.72 6.88 34.30
CA TYR A 870 7.70 6.16 35.06
C TYR A 870 6.55 5.66 34.18
N GLY A 871 6.01 4.50 34.52
CA GLY A 871 4.85 3.94 33.82
C GLY A 871 5.12 3.63 32.35
N ASP A 872 4.12 3.87 31.50
CA ASP A 872 4.08 3.48 30.08
C ASP A 872 4.06 4.68 29.11
N ASP A 873 4.03 5.92 29.62
CA ASP A 873 3.96 7.15 28.82
C ASP A 873 5.16 8.06 29.08
N PHE A 874 6.14 8.02 28.19
CA PHE A 874 7.31 8.90 28.23
C PHE A 874 7.10 10.19 27.43
N THR A 875 6.10 10.23 26.54
CA THR A 875 5.74 11.42 25.75
C THR A 875 5.51 12.62 26.67
N THR A 876 4.78 12.44 27.77
CA THR A 876 4.47 13.52 28.73
C THR A 876 5.59 13.83 29.73
N GLN A 877 6.67 13.05 29.74
CA GLN A 877 7.78 13.16 30.70
C GLN A 877 9.01 13.88 30.13
N GLY A 878 8.84 14.65 29.05
CA GLY A 878 9.92 15.38 28.40
C GLY A 878 10.18 14.99 26.95
N PHE A 879 9.47 13.99 26.41
CA PHE A 879 9.75 13.40 25.09
C PHE A 879 8.60 13.59 24.09
N CYS A 880 7.80 14.66 24.20
CA CYS A 880 6.59 14.84 23.39
C CYS A 880 6.83 15.03 21.88
N PHE A 881 8.00 15.55 21.48
CA PHE A 881 8.44 15.68 20.09
C PHE A 881 9.58 14.72 19.73
N PHE A 882 9.86 13.73 20.59
CA PHE A 882 11.02 12.86 20.44
C PHE A 882 10.93 12.01 19.17
N SER A 883 12.02 11.99 18.40
CA SER A 883 12.25 11.02 17.34
C SER A 883 13.66 10.44 17.45
N GLY A 884 13.76 9.14 17.73
CA GLY A 884 15.06 8.48 17.89
C GLY A 884 15.00 7.21 18.73
N LYS A 885 16.15 6.90 19.34
CA LYS A 885 16.35 5.75 20.22
C LYS A 885 16.46 6.21 21.68
N LEU A 886 15.71 5.56 22.57
CA LEU A 886 15.76 5.76 24.02
C LEU A 886 16.19 4.46 24.70
N GLU A 887 17.14 4.55 25.62
CA GLU A 887 17.68 3.42 26.37
C GLU A 887 17.45 3.61 27.86
N MET A 888 16.88 2.60 28.52
CA MET A 888 16.54 2.65 29.93
C MET A 888 16.75 1.31 30.60
N LYS A 889 16.88 1.31 31.93
CA LYS A 889 17.10 0.09 32.71
C LYS A 889 16.38 0.08 34.04
N GLN A 890 16.25 -1.12 34.59
CA GLN A 890 15.82 -1.36 35.97
C GLN A 890 16.55 -2.59 36.54
N GLU A 891 16.65 -2.65 37.85
CA GLU A 891 17.17 -3.83 38.55
C GLU A 891 16.02 -4.69 39.09
N VAL A 892 16.09 -6.00 38.84
CA VAL A 892 15.18 -7.00 39.39
C VAL A 892 15.96 -8.03 40.19
N ILE A 893 15.49 -8.34 41.40
CA ILE A 893 16.16 -9.26 42.31
C ILE A 893 15.44 -10.61 42.32
N LEU A 894 16.15 -11.67 41.95
CA LEU A 894 15.71 -13.06 42.09
C LEU A 894 16.20 -13.62 43.42
N HIS A 895 15.32 -13.88 44.39
CA HIS A 895 15.68 -14.37 45.72
C HIS A 895 14.77 -15.52 46.20
N GLU A 896 15.28 -16.35 47.11
CA GLU A 896 14.60 -17.57 47.61
C GLU A 896 13.45 -17.27 48.60
N TYR A 897 13.41 -16.05 49.13
CA TYR A 897 12.43 -15.61 50.14
C TYR A 897 11.60 -14.38 49.76
N ASP A 898 11.70 -13.89 48.52
CA ASP A 898 10.94 -12.71 48.07
C ASP A 898 10.76 -12.73 46.55
N ASP A 899 9.55 -12.43 46.11
CA ASP A 899 9.36 -11.63 44.90
C ASP A 899 8.42 -10.47 45.23
N SER A 900 8.50 -9.41 44.42
CA SER A 900 7.69 -8.19 44.50
C SER A 900 6.18 -8.40 44.36
N GLN A 901 5.70 -9.65 44.33
CA GLN A 901 4.29 -10.07 44.29
C GLN A 901 3.92 -11.11 45.37
N GLY A 902 4.82 -11.47 46.27
CA GLY A 902 4.54 -12.35 47.41
C GLY A 902 4.44 -13.84 47.08
N VAL A 903 5.07 -14.33 46.00
CA VAL A 903 5.11 -15.77 45.66
C VAL A 903 6.45 -16.40 46.06
N GLN A 904 6.39 -17.55 46.73
CA GLN A 904 7.59 -18.24 47.26
C GLN A 904 8.35 -19.01 46.15
N ILE A 905 9.41 -18.42 45.59
CA ILE A 905 10.32 -19.12 44.67
C ILE A 905 11.27 -20.03 45.46
N LYS A 906 10.88 -21.30 45.67
CA LYS A 906 11.66 -22.28 46.46
C LYS A 906 13.00 -22.69 45.85
N SER A 907 13.17 -22.60 44.53
CA SER A 907 14.44 -22.78 43.80
C SER A 907 14.29 -22.24 42.36
N VAL A 908 15.40 -21.77 41.77
CA VAL A 908 15.50 -21.46 40.32
C VAL A 908 16.08 -22.63 39.51
N GLU A 909 16.69 -23.61 40.19
CA GLU A 909 17.36 -24.74 39.55
C GLU A 909 16.33 -25.68 38.87
N GLY A 910 16.50 -25.90 37.57
CA GLY A 910 15.61 -26.72 36.75
C GLY A 910 14.26 -26.08 36.41
N LYS A 911 14.08 -24.78 36.65
CA LYS A 911 12.87 -24.01 36.32
C LYS A 911 13.11 -23.08 35.14
N ARG A 912 12.06 -22.84 34.34
CA ARG A 912 12.08 -21.79 33.31
C ARG A 912 11.72 -20.44 33.90
N VAL A 913 12.40 -19.39 33.48
CA VAL A 913 12.11 -18.01 33.89
C VAL A 913 11.52 -17.27 32.68
N ILE A 914 10.25 -16.90 32.78
CA ILE A 914 9.53 -16.17 31.73
C ILE A 914 9.36 -14.73 32.17
N TYR A 915 9.83 -13.79 31.35
CA TYR A 915 9.62 -12.38 31.58
C TYR A 915 8.44 -11.87 30.76
N LYS A 916 7.43 -11.37 31.48
CA LYS A 916 6.19 -10.80 30.95
C LYS A 916 6.25 -9.29 30.99
N PHE A 917 5.82 -8.65 29.91
CA PHE A 917 5.83 -7.21 29.78
C PHE A 917 4.58 -6.75 29.03
N LYS A 918 4.19 -5.48 29.18
CA LYS A 918 3.20 -4.89 28.27
C LYS A 918 3.86 -4.59 26.94
N ARG A 919 3.08 -4.58 25.86
CA ARG A 919 3.62 -4.20 24.56
C ARG A 919 4.12 -2.75 24.66
N PRO A 920 5.41 -2.49 24.38
CA PRO A 920 5.92 -1.14 24.35
C PRO A 920 5.16 -0.28 23.34
N ASN A 921 4.85 0.94 23.72
CA ASN A 921 4.41 1.99 22.81
C ASN A 921 5.63 2.51 22.04
N ALA A 922 6.20 1.68 21.17
CA ALA A 922 7.36 1.98 20.35
C ALA A 922 7.23 1.26 18.99
N ALA A 923 7.90 1.77 17.96
CA ALA A 923 7.92 1.11 16.65
C ALA A 923 8.70 -0.20 16.72
N VAL A 924 9.86 -0.18 17.38
CA VAL A 924 10.69 -1.36 17.67
C VAL A 924 11.16 -1.26 19.12
N ALA A 925 11.30 -2.40 19.80
CA ALA A 925 11.92 -2.48 21.11
C ALA A 925 12.95 -3.61 21.16
N LYS A 926 14.02 -3.45 21.93
CA LYS A 926 14.99 -4.52 22.23
C LYS A 926 15.06 -4.75 23.72
N LEU A 927 15.10 -6.02 24.11
CA LEU A 927 15.23 -6.44 25.49
C LEU A 927 16.61 -7.05 25.72
N PHE A 928 17.30 -6.52 26.72
CA PHE A 928 18.58 -7.03 27.21
C PHE A 928 18.44 -7.46 28.66
N ILE A 929 19.04 -8.60 29.00
CA ILE A 929 19.14 -9.09 30.37
C ILE A 929 20.62 -9.30 30.67
N ASN A 930 21.13 -8.60 31.69
CA ASN A 930 22.55 -8.65 32.07
C ASN A 930 23.50 -8.47 30.84
N ASP A 931 23.26 -7.41 30.05
CA ASP A 931 23.98 -7.08 28.80
C ASP A 931 23.82 -8.04 27.61
N HIS A 932 23.06 -9.12 27.74
CA HIS A 932 22.76 -10.03 26.64
C HIS A 932 21.46 -9.62 25.93
N LEU A 933 21.53 -9.38 24.61
CA LEU A 933 20.32 -9.20 23.79
C LEU A 933 19.51 -10.50 23.78
N VAL A 934 18.33 -10.46 24.37
CA VAL A 934 17.40 -11.59 24.42
C VAL A 934 16.54 -11.62 23.16
N THR A 935 15.96 -10.47 22.79
CA THR A 935 15.04 -10.39 21.65
C THR A 935 14.90 -8.97 21.12
N THR A 936 14.64 -8.87 19.82
CA THR A 936 14.19 -7.64 19.14
C THR A 936 12.72 -7.78 18.82
N ILE A 937 11.89 -6.95 19.43
CA ILE A 937 10.42 -6.96 19.33
C ILE A 937 9.97 -6.02 18.22
N PHE A 938 9.45 -6.62 17.16
CA PHE A 938 8.71 -5.96 16.09
C PHE A 938 7.20 -6.24 16.18
N TRP A 939 6.83 -7.51 16.40
CA TRP A 939 5.44 -7.99 16.43
C TRP A 939 5.22 -9.19 17.35
N GLN A 940 6.26 -9.64 18.06
CA GLN A 940 6.22 -10.82 18.92
C GLN A 940 5.32 -10.62 20.14
N VAL A 941 5.07 -11.74 20.82
CA VAL A 941 4.21 -11.85 22.01
C VAL A 941 4.85 -11.12 23.21
N CYS A 942 4.01 -10.63 24.10
CA CYS A 942 4.33 -9.90 25.34
C CYS A 942 4.98 -10.77 26.45
N GLU A 943 5.72 -11.80 26.07
CA GLU A 943 6.48 -12.66 26.98
C GLU A 943 7.72 -13.26 26.28
N CYS A 944 8.77 -13.51 27.05
CA CYS A 944 10.00 -14.12 26.54
C CYS A 944 10.62 -15.06 27.58
N ASP A 945 11.23 -16.14 27.11
CA ASP A 945 12.02 -17.03 27.95
C ASP A 945 13.40 -16.41 28.19
N ILE A 946 13.71 -16.10 29.43
CA ILE A 946 14.98 -15.49 29.84
C ILE A 946 15.82 -16.41 30.73
N THR A 947 15.49 -17.70 30.77
CA THR A 947 16.11 -18.69 31.67
C THR A 947 17.64 -18.66 31.60
N ASP A 948 18.20 -18.58 30.39
CA ASP A 948 19.65 -18.64 30.16
C ASP A 948 20.38 -17.31 30.44
N TYR A 949 19.65 -16.23 30.70
CA TYR A 949 20.22 -14.87 30.83
C TYR A 949 20.14 -14.32 32.25
N VAL A 950 19.38 -14.96 33.14
CA VAL A 950 19.21 -14.53 34.53
C VAL A 950 20.14 -15.28 35.49
N ARG A 951 20.43 -14.65 36.63
CA ARG A 951 21.17 -15.23 37.75
C ARG A 951 20.43 -14.99 39.07
N PHE A 952 20.73 -15.78 40.08
CA PHE A 952 20.25 -15.50 41.44
C PHE A 952 20.83 -14.16 41.95
N GLY A 953 20.02 -13.38 42.67
CA GLY A 953 20.36 -12.02 43.10
C GLY A 953 19.95 -10.96 42.08
N VAL A 954 20.75 -9.89 41.96
CA VAL A 954 20.45 -8.72 41.12
C VAL A 954 20.67 -9.03 39.64
N ASN A 955 19.64 -8.74 38.83
CA ASN A 955 19.65 -8.78 37.38
C ASN A 955 19.30 -7.41 36.81
N GLU A 956 20.05 -6.97 35.81
CA GLU A 956 19.71 -5.77 35.05
C GLU A 956 18.78 -6.13 33.90
N ILE A 957 17.65 -5.43 33.80
CA ILE A 957 16.74 -5.47 32.66
C ILE A 957 16.86 -4.13 31.93
N ARG A 958 17.38 -4.17 30.71
CA ARG A 958 17.63 -2.98 29.88
C ARG A 958 16.78 -3.05 28.60
N TRP A 959 16.19 -1.91 28.26
CA TRP A 959 15.31 -1.75 27.11
C TRP A 959 15.89 -0.67 26.18
N GLU A 960 15.92 -0.95 24.88
CA GLU A 960 16.10 0.06 23.84
C GLU A 960 14.78 0.23 23.08
N LEU A 961 14.19 1.42 23.11
CA LEU A 961 12.95 1.75 22.44
C LEU A 961 13.21 2.71 21.28
N TYR A 962 12.59 2.42 20.13
CA TYR A 962 12.66 3.24 18.94
C TYR A 962 11.30 3.90 18.71
N SER A 963 11.28 5.22 18.70
CA SER A 963 10.04 5.96 18.44
C SER A 963 9.66 5.91 16.95
N SER A 964 8.43 6.33 16.66
CA SER A 964 8.01 6.69 15.32
C SER A 964 8.37 8.17 15.02
N ASN A 965 8.20 8.62 13.77
CA ASN A 965 8.37 10.02 13.42
C ASN A 965 7.10 10.87 13.66
N ARG A 966 6.00 10.27 14.13
CA ARG A 966 4.68 10.90 14.22
C ARG A 966 4.64 12.13 15.09
N ASN A 967 5.32 12.08 16.23
CA ASN A 967 5.36 13.18 17.19
C ASN A 967 6.26 14.33 16.72
N LEU A 968 7.23 14.04 15.86
CA LEU A 968 8.11 15.05 15.29
C LEU A 968 7.50 15.72 14.05
N LEU A 969 7.00 14.92 13.10
CA LEU A 969 6.62 15.36 11.76
C LEU A 969 5.11 15.59 11.58
N GLY A 970 4.27 15.13 12.50
CA GLY A 970 2.83 15.34 12.47
C GLY A 970 2.04 14.30 11.66
N PRO A 971 0.76 14.58 11.36
CA PRO A 971 0.05 15.85 11.54
C PRO A 971 -0.24 16.20 13.01
N HIS A 972 0.25 17.34 13.51
CA HIS A 972 0.06 17.72 14.92
C HIS A 972 -1.30 18.31 15.24
N HIS A 973 -1.98 18.90 14.26
CA HIS A 973 -3.10 19.82 14.47
C HIS A 973 -4.44 19.28 13.95
N HIS A 974 -4.56 17.97 13.73
CA HIS A 974 -5.78 17.36 13.23
C HIS A 974 -6.72 16.98 14.37
N THR A 975 -7.99 17.40 14.34
CA THR A 975 -8.97 17.21 15.44
C THR A 975 -9.30 15.75 15.75
N ASP A 976 -9.11 14.86 14.77
CA ASP A 976 -9.30 13.41 14.95
C ASP A 976 -8.04 12.69 15.49
N GLY A 977 -6.95 13.41 15.81
CA GLY A 977 -5.75 12.85 16.42
C GLY A 977 -4.91 11.97 15.50
N GLU A 978 -4.69 10.70 15.91
CA GLU A 978 -4.00 9.72 15.06
C GLU A 978 -4.93 9.17 13.96
N LEU A 979 -4.41 9.22 12.73
CA LEU A 979 -5.14 8.90 11.52
C LEU A 979 -4.61 7.61 10.89
N TYR A 980 -5.51 6.73 10.45
CA TYR A 980 -5.14 5.48 9.76
C TYR A 980 -5.12 5.63 8.23
N ALA A 981 -5.31 6.85 7.75
CA ALA A 981 -5.18 7.24 6.36
C ALA A 981 -4.76 8.73 6.32
N VAL A 982 -3.45 8.96 6.19
CA VAL A 982 -2.81 10.28 6.25
C VAL A 982 -2.61 10.83 4.83
N TRP A 983 -3.26 11.94 4.53
CA TRP A 983 -3.14 12.69 3.28
C TRP A 983 -2.33 13.98 3.48
N PRO A 984 -1.78 14.57 2.40
CA PRO A 984 -1.17 15.90 2.48
C PRO A 984 -2.09 16.96 3.09
N ALA A 985 -3.39 16.90 2.79
CA ALA A 985 -4.41 17.81 3.32
C ALA A 985 -4.62 17.69 4.84
N ASP A 986 -4.31 16.54 5.45
CA ASP A 986 -4.49 16.33 6.90
C ASP A 986 -3.47 17.14 7.74
N PHE A 987 -2.48 17.76 7.09
CA PHE A 987 -1.53 18.72 7.68
C PHE A 987 -1.99 20.18 7.54
N THR A 988 -3.19 20.42 7.00
CA THR A 988 -3.67 21.76 6.63
C THR A 988 -5.03 22.05 7.27
N GLU A 989 -5.45 23.32 7.24
CA GLU A 989 -6.82 23.70 7.61
C GLU A 989 -7.86 23.39 6.53
N THR A 990 -7.42 22.98 5.33
CA THR A 990 -8.30 22.65 4.22
C THR A 990 -8.65 21.16 4.25
N PRO A 991 -9.94 20.80 4.31
CA PRO A 991 -10.33 19.39 4.29
C PRO A 991 -9.87 18.71 2.99
N SER A 992 -9.49 17.44 3.10
CA SER A 992 -9.08 16.64 1.94
C SER A 992 -10.19 16.60 0.89
N PRO A 993 -9.93 16.90 -0.41
CA PRO A 993 -10.93 16.75 -1.45
C PRO A 993 -11.31 15.28 -1.70
N PHE A 994 -10.53 14.33 -1.18
CA PHE A 994 -10.76 12.89 -1.28
C PHE A 994 -11.59 12.33 -0.11
N LYS A 995 -11.86 13.14 0.93
CA LYS A 995 -12.78 12.81 2.01
C LYS A 995 -14.01 13.69 1.82
N GLU A 996 -15.22 13.13 1.78
CA GLU A 996 -16.46 13.92 1.88
C GLU A 996 -16.65 14.47 3.32
N ASP A 997 -15.63 15.12 3.86
CA ASP A 997 -15.65 15.69 5.20
C ASP A 997 -15.71 17.22 5.11
N LYS A 998 -16.84 17.78 5.54
CA LYS A 998 -17.08 19.24 5.56
C LYS A 998 -16.75 19.87 6.92
N ARG A 999 -16.28 19.09 7.89
CA ARG A 999 -15.88 19.60 9.21
C ARG A 999 -14.63 20.47 9.09
N ASN A 1000 -14.50 21.45 9.98
CA ASN A 1000 -13.19 22.03 10.26
C ASN A 1000 -12.38 20.99 11.04
N VAL A 1001 -11.38 20.41 10.40
CA VAL A 1001 -10.54 19.34 10.98
C VAL A 1001 -9.27 19.88 11.64
N TRP A 1002 -9.09 21.20 11.72
CA TRP A 1002 -7.95 21.86 12.36
C TRP A 1002 -8.18 22.18 13.84
N SER A 1003 -7.14 22.00 14.64
CA SER A 1003 -7.06 22.30 16.08
C SER A 1003 -5.77 23.07 16.37
N ASP A 1004 -5.85 24.16 17.15
CA ASP A 1004 -4.64 24.85 17.63
C ASP A 1004 -3.90 24.06 18.73
N ALA A 1005 -4.52 23.00 19.27
CA ALA A 1005 -3.83 22.06 20.16
C ALA A 1005 -2.92 21.13 19.37
N TYR A 1006 -1.86 20.65 20.02
CA TYR A 1006 -1.01 19.58 19.54
C TYR A 1006 -1.57 18.23 19.96
N HIS A 1007 -1.59 17.31 19.01
CA HIS A 1007 -2.03 15.93 19.15
C HIS A 1007 -0.84 15.00 18.90
N PHE A 1008 -0.42 14.32 19.98
CA PHE A 1008 0.70 13.37 20.01
C PHE A 1008 0.22 11.95 20.19
N VAL A 1009 1.07 11.00 19.82
CA VAL A 1009 0.93 9.58 20.15
C VAL A 1009 1.80 9.21 21.35
N LYS A 1010 1.35 8.22 22.11
CA LYS A 1010 2.08 7.68 23.24
C LYS A 1010 3.37 6.97 22.81
N PHE A 1011 4.47 7.27 23.48
CA PHE A 1011 5.76 6.59 23.37
C PHE A 1011 6.19 6.09 24.75
N GLY A 1012 6.60 4.82 24.89
CA GLY A 1012 7.00 4.25 26.18
C GLY A 1012 6.82 2.73 26.30
N MET A 1013 6.66 2.22 27.53
CA MET A 1013 6.48 0.79 27.84
C MET A 1013 5.06 0.25 27.68
#